data_AF-A0A840AE97-F1
#
_entry.id   AF-A0A840AE97-F1
#
_cell.length_a   1.000
_cell.length_b   1.000
_cell.length_c   1.000
_cell.angle_alpha   90.00
_cell.angle_beta   90.00
_cell.angle_gamma   90.00
#
_symmetry.space_group_name_H-M   'P 1'
#
loop_
_entity.id
_entity.type
_entity.pdbx_description
1 polymer ?
#
loop_
_entity_poly.entity_id
_entity_poly.type
_entity_poly.pdbx_seq_one_letter_code
_entity_poly.pdbx_strand_id
1 'polypeptide(L)'
;MLVLSTFSLALLWTQPSDGAGSTAVFFDSIAEGRTDFDNRVTAAGGTVRIDLLSGLTSGTTAWTRGDFTISAPNGVNRSTRTTSFNNVQGPSGTFNSGASIRMVADNTDPAGNGLVFAFASPINAFAIELEGWATCCFPSALYIAFDGGTPILIGSANATTDNPGVARYNQTMNLVAAIRDSGTFSTVAFYGDATGDTMWGGGTVRYALVPVGGLSGGGGTGDGDGGGDGGGDGGGGDGDGTGEAGGGGTGEIGGGSVIDASRLSFNERQAAAQASIIVFRGGTFRPDVAVLLLQPVVVEAANGTIDTSQGGVMLMGSITGDGQLQVVGGGVLTLLGTASNTGGALVQQGTLSVQGLLDGPLVVLAGGTLTGSGTINGPATIDGMLSPGNSPGIIIFNGPLLLGAGATTRLEIDGPGTGTGSGSHDQVIVMGVGTTLTAGGTIVPVLRDIPGAATNTFTPVIGQSFRVIQAQGGLLGSFAGLTQPAGGLPAGSRFDAIYHANALDLVLTPSRYADLAPLGLRQRANQASVGGAIDAIRPAAGLRMDSAAASVFGPLYSLPAQAIPAALDQISGVVHQDALAASLTHRRMFGAATNRRLAAIRSGDAGLVGAQGALAPRVTLDSARTARMSVLPGAGNGGWAPHEATEDGSRGGFEGWSVWGRAIGGWGSRGGDGRAPGYGLQSGGAVVGMDRSFAPGLIGGVALGFQRGQVDGDGATGRVNIESYQASLYGLYAPPTEAAWRPFADVTLGAGLSRYDARRTIAFGTLARRAMANSQGTDASVEAGIGVSTRIEGIEIEPRLHLRWDRIARRGFTERGAGLLNLSVDGRTADALRAGVGVSAARNFDLGNGVRLRPEARIGYARDMQDGTGRGTHRLGGAAFGVESARPGRDRLMAGIGVTVFRGDSFAAAMDFDTARTERGSEHVATIGLRWVW
;
A
#
# COMPACT_ATOMS: atom_id res chain seq x y z
N MET A 1 13.63 -25.35 -42.79
CA MET A 1 12.35 -25.96 -43.21
C MET A 1 11.72 -26.64 -42.01
N LEU A 2 10.90 -25.90 -41.25
CA LEU A 2 9.65 -26.36 -40.63
C LEU A 2 8.94 -25.11 -40.08
N VAL A 3 7.72 -24.92 -40.54
CA VAL A 3 6.81 -23.79 -40.30
C VAL A 3 5.76 -24.23 -39.27
N LEU A 4 5.18 -23.26 -38.56
CA LEU A 4 3.84 -23.16 -37.92
C LEU A 4 4.00 -22.48 -36.55
N SER A 5 3.21 -21.50 -36.12
CA SER A 5 2.08 -20.78 -36.72
C SER A 5 1.75 -19.62 -35.75
N THR A 6 1.59 -18.42 -36.29
CA THR A 6 1.14 -17.20 -35.61
C THR A 6 -0.35 -17.26 -35.32
N PHE A 7 -0.77 -17.03 -34.07
CA PHE A 7 -2.15 -16.68 -33.74
C PHE A 7 -2.24 -15.16 -33.57
N SER A 8 -2.86 -14.52 -34.56
CA SER A 8 -3.41 -13.17 -34.45
C SER A 8 -4.87 -13.31 -34.04
N LEU A 9 -5.28 -12.65 -32.95
CA LEU A 9 -6.68 -12.45 -32.62
C LEU A 9 -6.90 -10.94 -32.45
N ALA A 10 -7.43 -10.32 -33.50
CA ALA A 10 -8.03 -9.00 -33.43
C ALA A 10 -9.47 -9.19 -32.91
N LEU A 11 -9.80 -8.54 -31.79
CA LEU A 11 -11.17 -8.41 -31.33
C LEU A 11 -11.51 -6.91 -31.31
N LEU A 12 -12.29 -6.49 -32.31
CA LEU A 12 -12.99 -5.20 -32.30
C LEU A 12 -13.98 -5.20 -31.14
N TRP A 13 -13.89 -4.22 -30.25
CA TRP A 13 -15.02 -3.75 -29.46
C TRP A 13 -15.18 -2.26 -29.72
N THR A 14 -16.37 -1.88 -30.16
CA THR A 14 -16.84 -0.50 -30.19
C THR A 14 -17.97 -0.38 -29.17
N GLN A 15 -18.16 0.84 -28.68
CA GLN A 15 -19.26 1.36 -27.82
C GLN A 15 -19.02 1.26 -26.30
N PRO A 16 -19.64 2.13 -25.48
CA PRO A 16 -19.80 3.59 -25.59
C PRO A 16 -19.22 4.30 -24.34
N SER A 17 -19.17 5.63 -24.38
CA SER A 17 -18.84 6.48 -23.23
C SER A 17 -20.04 6.60 -22.30
N ASP A 18 -20.03 5.88 -21.17
CA ASP A 18 -20.93 6.15 -20.05
C ASP A 18 -20.19 7.01 -19.02
N GLY A 19 -20.74 8.19 -18.75
CA GLY A 19 -20.30 9.08 -17.67
C GLY A 19 -20.43 8.34 -16.32
N ALA A 20 -19.37 8.42 -15.51
CA ALA A 20 -19.29 7.74 -14.22
C ALA A 20 -20.28 8.35 -13.20
N GLY A 21 -21.54 7.92 -13.21
CA GLY A 21 -22.47 8.10 -12.10
C GLY A 21 -22.18 7.08 -11.00
N SER A 22 -22.12 7.55 -9.75
CA SER A 22 -21.76 6.75 -8.58
C SER A 22 -22.81 5.66 -8.29
N THR A 23 -22.36 4.50 -7.77
CA THR A 23 -23.24 3.52 -7.13
C THR A 23 -23.02 3.62 -5.62
N ALA A 24 -24.03 4.09 -4.89
CA ALA A 24 -24.02 4.10 -3.43
C ALA A 24 -24.36 2.69 -2.94
N VAL A 25 -23.54 2.12 -2.05
CA VAL A 25 -23.74 0.80 -1.45
C VAL A 25 -23.94 0.97 0.05
N PHE A 26 -24.89 0.23 0.61
CA PHE A 26 -25.32 0.34 2.00
C PHE A 26 -25.17 -1.00 2.70
N PHE A 27 -24.61 -0.93 3.91
CA PHE A 27 -24.40 -2.10 4.75
C PHE A 27 -24.56 -1.71 6.22
N ASP A 28 -25.75 -1.96 6.79
CA ASP A 28 -26.10 -1.60 8.17
C ASP A 28 -27.08 -2.65 8.75
N SER A 29 -27.42 -2.53 10.02
CA SER A 29 -28.54 -3.19 10.68
C SER A 29 -29.86 -2.89 9.96
N ILE A 30 -30.86 -3.78 10.11
CA ILE A 30 -32.09 -3.67 9.31
C ILE A 30 -32.82 -2.34 9.56
N ALA A 31 -32.96 -1.89 10.81
CA ALA A 31 -33.77 -0.70 11.10
C ALA A 31 -33.15 0.59 10.51
N GLU A 32 -31.86 0.80 10.73
CA GLU A 32 -31.15 1.98 10.26
C GLU A 32 -30.91 1.94 8.76
N GLY A 33 -30.55 0.77 8.22
CA GLY A 33 -30.39 0.59 6.78
C GLY A 33 -31.67 0.90 6.01
N ARG A 34 -32.84 0.49 6.53
CA ARG A 34 -34.14 0.81 5.92
C ARG A 34 -34.38 2.31 5.88
N THR A 35 -34.13 2.96 7.01
CA THR A 35 -34.32 4.41 7.16
C THR A 35 -33.41 5.18 6.22
N ASP A 36 -32.12 4.82 6.14
CA ASP A 36 -31.16 5.47 5.24
C ASP A 36 -31.50 5.26 3.76
N PHE A 37 -31.86 4.03 3.38
CA PHE A 37 -32.29 3.72 2.01
C PHE A 37 -33.53 4.53 1.62
N ASP A 38 -34.56 4.53 2.47
CA ASP A 38 -35.84 5.20 2.17
C ASP A 38 -35.66 6.73 2.07
N ASN A 39 -34.87 7.31 2.98
CA ASN A 39 -34.54 8.73 2.97
C ASN A 39 -33.79 9.13 1.71
N ARG A 40 -32.82 8.33 1.24
CA ARG A 40 -32.04 8.66 0.04
C ARG A 40 -32.82 8.50 -1.24
N VAL A 41 -33.66 7.47 -1.34
CA VAL A 41 -34.59 7.34 -2.48
C VAL A 41 -35.51 8.55 -2.53
N THR A 42 -36.09 8.94 -1.39
CA THR A 42 -37.00 10.09 -1.30
C THR A 42 -36.29 11.40 -1.60
N ALA A 43 -35.11 11.62 -1.03
CA ALA A 43 -34.29 12.83 -1.26
C ALA A 43 -33.87 12.97 -2.73
N ALA A 44 -33.68 11.85 -3.42
CA ALA A 44 -33.35 11.83 -4.84
C ALA A 44 -34.59 11.91 -5.75
N GLY A 45 -35.80 12.10 -5.19
CA GLY A 45 -37.05 12.25 -5.95
C GLY A 45 -37.69 10.92 -6.39
N GLY A 46 -37.22 9.78 -5.88
CA GLY A 46 -37.82 8.47 -6.10
C GLY A 46 -38.90 8.12 -5.07
N THR A 47 -39.71 7.11 -5.37
CA THR A 47 -40.67 6.54 -4.41
C THR A 47 -40.30 5.10 -4.10
N VAL A 48 -40.10 4.79 -2.82
CA VAL A 48 -39.78 3.43 -2.38
C VAL A 48 -41.00 2.52 -2.54
N ARG A 49 -40.83 1.44 -3.29
CA ARG A 49 -41.75 0.30 -3.31
C ARG A 49 -41.25 -0.75 -2.33
N ILE A 50 -42.19 -1.31 -1.59
CA ILE A 50 -41.93 -2.26 -0.51
C ILE A 50 -42.72 -3.53 -0.81
N ASP A 51 -42.02 -4.65 -0.99
CA ASP A 51 -42.64 -5.98 -1.09
C ASP A 51 -42.30 -6.81 0.16
N LEU A 52 -43.33 -7.08 0.96
CA LEU A 52 -43.22 -7.99 2.11
C LEU A 52 -43.29 -9.43 1.60
N LEU A 53 -42.16 -10.13 1.67
CA LEU A 53 -42.12 -11.53 1.24
C LEU A 53 -43.00 -12.36 2.16
N SER A 54 -44.02 -12.99 1.60
CA SER A 54 -44.99 -13.80 2.32
C SER A 54 -45.52 -14.88 1.39
N GLY A 55 -45.96 -16.01 1.96
CA GLY A 55 -46.49 -17.14 1.20
C GLY A 55 -45.46 -17.84 0.30
N LEU A 56 -44.16 -17.77 0.61
CA LEU A 56 -43.11 -18.40 -0.20
C LEU A 56 -43.16 -19.93 -0.11
N THR A 57 -43.38 -20.61 -1.24
CA THR A 57 -43.35 -22.07 -1.33
C THR A 57 -41.92 -22.60 -1.14
N SER A 58 -41.73 -23.57 -0.26
CA SER A 58 -40.44 -24.26 -0.07
C SER A 58 -40.24 -25.35 -1.13
N GLY A 59 -39.00 -25.64 -1.51
CA GLY A 59 -38.69 -26.73 -2.45
C GLY A 59 -38.85 -26.36 -3.92
N THR A 60 -38.80 -25.08 -4.26
CA THR A 60 -38.85 -24.56 -5.64
C THR A 60 -37.58 -23.77 -5.96
N THR A 61 -37.38 -23.44 -7.25
CA THR A 61 -36.23 -22.65 -7.74
C THR A 61 -36.58 -21.19 -8.03
N ALA A 62 -37.87 -20.82 -8.05
CA ALA A 62 -38.31 -19.47 -8.35
C ALA A 62 -39.60 -19.09 -7.62
N TRP A 63 -39.76 -17.79 -7.36
CA TRP A 63 -40.93 -17.17 -6.72
C TRP A 63 -41.32 -15.92 -7.51
N THR A 64 -42.55 -15.89 -8.00
CA THR A 64 -43.08 -14.72 -8.74
C THR A 64 -43.72 -13.75 -7.77
N ARG A 65 -43.35 -12.47 -7.85
CA ARG A 65 -43.96 -11.33 -7.15
C ARG A 65 -44.64 -10.43 -8.20
N GLY A 66 -45.32 -9.37 -7.76
CA GLY A 66 -46.01 -8.44 -8.67
C GLY A 66 -45.05 -7.78 -9.66
N ASP A 67 -43.99 -7.16 -9.15
CA ASP A 67 -43.07 -6.34 -9.96
C ASP A 67 -41.76 -7.07 -10.33
N PHE A 68 -41.50 -8.25 -9.77
CA PHE A 68 -40.25 -9.01 -10.00
C PHE A 68 -40.39 -10.51 -9.75
N THR A 69 -39.44 -11.30 -10.26
CA THR A 69 -39.27 -12.72 -9.93
C THR A 69 -37.97 -12.94 -9.18
N ILE A 70 -38.00 -13.76 -8.13
CA ILE A 70 -36.81 -14.24 -7.41
C ILE A 70 -36.47 -15.63 -7.92
N SER A 71 -35.20 -15.91 -8.18
CA SER A 71 -34.74 -17.23 -8.65
C SER A 71 -33.43 -17.67 -8.01
N ALA A 72 -33.26 -18.99 -7.90
CA ALA A 72 -32.01 -19.66 -7.56
C ALA A 72 -31.19 -19.88 -8.85
N PRO A 73 -30.05 -19.19 -9.05
CA PRO A 73 -29.37 -19.19 -10.35
C PRO A 73 -28.78 -20.55 -10.74
N ASN A 74 -28.37 -21.35 -9.76
CA ASN A 74 -27.89 -22.72 -9.98
C ASN A 74 -28.99 -23.76 -10.26
N GLY A 75 -30.27 -23.35 -10.29
CA GLY A 75 -31.38 -24.27 -10.53
C GLY A 75 -31.65 -25.26 -9.40
N VAL A 76 -31.07 -25.06 -8.21
CA VAL A 76 -31.27 -25.92 -7.04
C VAL A 76 -32.46 -25.42 -6.21
N ASN A 77 -33.36 -26.32 -5.84
CA ASN A 77 -34.51 -26.03 -4.98
C ASN A 77 -34.06 -25.40 -3.64
N ARG A 78 -34.68 -24.29 -3.23
CA ARG A 78 -34.39 -23.64 -1.94
C ARG A 78 -35.49 -23.88 -0.92
N SER A 79 -35.09 -23.95 0.34
CA SER A 79 -36.01 -23.89 1.46
C SER A 79 -36.37 -22.45 1.81
N THR A 80 -37.56 -22.27 2.37
CA THR A 80 -38.06 -20.96 2.82
C THR A 80 -38.36 -21.00 4.33
N ARG A 81 -38.31 -19.84 5.00
CA ARG A 81 -38.66 -19.68 6.42
C ARG A 81 -39.55 -18.47 6.62
N THR A 82 -40.57 -18.59 7.47
CA THR A 82 -41.45 -17.47 7.85
C THR A 82 -41.01 -16.75 9.11
N THR A 83 -40.00 -17.27 9.81
CA THR A 83 -39.57 -16.79 11.13
C THR A 83 -38.19 -16.12 11.14
N SER A 84 -37.49 -16.10 9.99
CA SER A 84 -36.11 -15.59 9.89
C SER A 84 -35.94 -14.15 10.37
N PHE A 85 -36.95 -13.31 10.13
CA PHE A 85 -36.90 -11.91 10.51
C PHE A 85 -37.99 -11.58 11.54
N ASN A 86 -38.26 -12.51 12.46
CA ASN A 86 -39.07 -12.20 13.63
C ASN A 86 -38.22 -11.50 14.69
N ASN A 87 -38.82 -10.54 15.38
CA ASN A 87 -38.20 -9.81 16.47
C ASN A 87 -36.91 -9.05 16.10
N VAL A 88 -36.86 -8.47 14.91
CA VAL A 88 -35.79 -7.56 14.48
C VAL A 88 -35.74 -6.36 15.43
N GLN A 89 -34.56 -6.10 16.02
CA GLN A 89 -34.35 -4.95 16.88
C GLN A 89 -34.11 -3.68 16.05
N GLY A 90 -34.60 -2.55 16.56
CA GLY A 90 -34.34 -1.23 16.02
C GLY A 90 -34.45 -0.14 17.08
N PRO A 91 -34.18 1.13 16.72
CA PRO A 91 -34.15 2.25 17.67
C PRO A 91 -35.47 2.47 18.41
N SER A 92 -36.59 2.13 17.77
CA SER A 92 -37.96 2.30 18.30
C SER A 92 -38.56 1.01 18.85
N GLY A 93 -37.74 -0.02 19.12
CA GLY A 93 -38.17 -1.31 19.65
C GLY A 93 -38.07 -2.43 18.63
N THR A 94 -38.87 -3.48 18.84
CA THR A 94 -38.81 -4.73 18.08
C THR A 94 -39.89 -4.79 17.01
N PHE A 95 -39.57 -5.24 15.80
CA PHE A 95 -40.54 -5.43 14.70
C PHE A 95 -40.32 -6.76 13.97
N ASN A 96 -41.32 -7.20 13.20
CA ASN A 96 -41.20 -8.38 12.34
C ASN A 96 -41.00 -7.95 10.87
N SER A 97 -40.28 -8.77 10.12
CA SER A 97 -40.20 -8.71 8.66
C SER A 97 -40.65 -10.03 8.04
N GLY A 98 -40.74 -10.07 6.72
CA GLY A 98 -41.34 -11.18 5.97
C GLY A 98 -40.53 -12.48 5.99
N ALA A 99 -40.96 -13.42 5.15
CA ALA A 99 -40.32 -14.70 4.92
C ALA A 99 -38.97 -14.56 4.18
N SER A 100 -38.13 -15.58 4.29
CA SER A 100 -36.80 -15.63 3.71
C SER A 100 -36.59 -16.89 2.86
N ILE A 101 -35.60 -16.83 1.97
CA ILE A 101 -35.17 -17.92 1.09
C ILE A 101 -33.73 -18.28 1.45
N ARG A 102 -33.47 -19.59 1.57
CA ARG A 102 -32.15 -20.08 1.93
C ARG A 102 -31.12 -19.81 0.83
N MET A 103 -29.98 -19.30 1.26
CA MET A 103 -28.75 -19.12 0.51
C MET A 103 -27.63 -19.93 1.14
N VAL A 104 -26.59 -20.22 0.38
CA VAL A 104 -25.37 -20.86 0.89
C VAL A 104 -24.20 -19.99 0.47
N ALA A 105 -23.40 -19.52 1.42
CA ALA A 105 -22.10 -18.98 1.06
C ALA A 105 -21.20 -20.18 0.72
N ASP A 106 -20.66 -20.19 -0.50
CA ASP A 106 -19.79 -21.26 -0.99
C ASP A 106 -18.79 -20.67 -2.00
N ASN A 107 -17.49 -20.80 -1.72
CA ASN A 107 -16.41 -20.28 -2.56
C ASN A 107 -16.31 -20.96 -3.93
N THR A 108 -16.98 -22.11 -4.14
CA THR A 108 -16.93 -22.84 -5.42
C THR A 108 -17.89 -22.31 -6.47
N ASP A 109 -19.07 -21.83 -6.05
CA ASP A 109 -20.06 -21.16 -6.90
C ASP A 109 -20.86 -20.12 -6.09
N PRO A 110 -20.26 -18.99 -5.69
CA PRO A 110 -20.93 -18.00 -4.86
C PRO A 110 -22.20 -17.46 -5.53
N ALA A 111 -22.09 -17.05 -6.80
CA ALA A 111 -23.18 -16.45 -7.56
C ALA A 111 -24.34 -17.44 -7.80
N GLY A 112 -24.04 -18.71 -8.10
CA GLY A 112 -25.05 -19.75 -8.26
C GLY A 112 -25.79 -20.09 -6.96
N ASN A 113 -25.10 -20.01 -5.82
CA ASN A 113 -25.69 -20.25 -4.49
C ASN A 113 -26.41 -19.03 -3.90
N GLY A 114 -26.38 -17.89 -4.58
CA GLY A 114 -27.12 -16.67 -4.25
C GLY A 114 -28.59 -16.67 -4.66
N LEU A 115 -29.13 -15.46 -4.82
CA LEU A 115 -30.47 -15.15 -5.35
C LEU A 115 -30.35 -14.12 -6.48
N VAL A 116 -31.18 -14.28 -7.52
CA VAL A 116 -31.36 -13.29 -8.58
C VAL A 116 -32.77 -12.76 -8.60
N PHE A 117 -32.90 -11.44 -8.58
CA PHE A 117 -34.15 -10.68 -8.69
C PHE A 117 -34.23 -10.11 -10.10
N ALA A 118 -35.26 -10.46 -10.86
CA ALA A 118 -35.51 -9.91 -12.19
C ALA A 118 -36.79 -9.09 -12.17
N PHE A 119 -36.67 -7.78 -12.41
CA PHE A 119 -37.76 -6.81 -12.37
C PHE A 119 -38.44 -6.67 -13.73
N ALA A 120 -39.77 -6.56 -13.72
CA ALA A 120 -40.57 -6.36 -14.93
C ALA A 120 -40.39 -4.96 -15.54
N SER A 121 -40.01 -3.98 -14.72
CA SER A 121 -39.63 -2.64 -15.14
C SER A 121 -38.26 -2.28 -14.56
N PRO A 122 -37.36 -1.65 -15.33
CA PRO A 122 -36.04 -1.27 -14.83
C PRO A 122 -36.14 -0.34 -13.62
N ILE A 123 -35.28 -0.58 -12.64
CA ILE A 123 -35.15 0.18 -11.40
C ILE A 123 -33.68 0.61 -11.23
N ASN A 124 -33.36 1.45 -10.26
CA ASN A 124 -31.95 1.75 -9.97
C ASN A 124 -31.63 1.85 -8.47
N ALA A 125 -32.58 1.52 -7.61
CA ALA A 125 -32.39 1.38 -6.17
C ALA A 125 -32.94 0.03 -5.71
N PHE A 126 -32.16 -0.73 -4.95
CA PHE A 126 -32.55 -2.05 -4.44
C PHE A 126 -31.98 -2.31 -3.04
N ALA A 127 -32.79 -2.87 -2.16
CA ALA A 127 -32.39 -3.34 -0.83
C ALA A 127 -33.04 -4.69 -0.47
N ILE A 128 -32.30 -5.52 0.23
CA ILE A 128 -32.72 -6.82 0.74
C ILE A 128 -32.20 -7.04 2.16
N GLU A 129 -33.00 -7.73 2.98
CA GLU A 129 -32.59 -8.12 4.33
C GLU A 129 -31.95 -9.50 4.32
N LEU A 130 -30.96 -9.66 5.21
CA LEU A 130 -30.13 -10.85 5.30
C LEU A 130 -30.04 -11.31 6.75
N GLU A 131 -30.18 -12.61 6.96
CA GLU A 131 -29.91 -13.28 8.23
C GLU A 131 -28.78 -14.31 8.05
N GLY A 132 -27.92 -14.44 9.06
CA GLY A 132 -26.99 -15.56 9.19
C GLY A 132 -25.63 -15.38 8.48
N TRP A 133 -25.32 -14.17 8.00
CA TRP A 133 -23.99 -13.84 7.49
C TRP A 133 -23.02 -13.44 8.60
N ALA A 134 -21.73 -13.79 8.44
CA ALA A 134 -20.66 -13.51 9.39
C ALA A 134 -20.91 -14.14 10.77
N THR A 135 -21.51 -15.34 10.77
CA THR A 135 -21.78 -16.11 12.00
C THR A 135 -20.69 -17.11 12.31
N CYS A 136 -20.01 -17.60 11.28
CA CYS A 136 -18.81 -18.42 11.37
C CYS A 136 -17.98 -18.30 10.08
N CYS A 137 -16.88 -19.04 9.99
CA CYS A 137 -16.18 -19.27 8.72
C CYS A 137 -15.62 -18.02 8.03
N PHE A 138 -14.76 -17.31 8.76
CA PHE A 138 -14.03 -16.16 8.26
C PHE A 138 -12.78 -16.54 7.45
N PRO A 139 -12.34 -15.71 6.48
CA PRO A 139 -13.01 -14.49 6.03
C PRO A 139 -14.26 -14.80 5.20
N SER A 140 -15.28 -13.93 5.30
CA SER A 140 -16.48 -14.00 4.45
C SER A 140 -16.78 -12.65 3.80
N ALA A 141 -17.48 -12.68 2.66
CA ALA A 141 -17.81 -11.48 1.90
C ALA A 141 -19.23 -11.54 1.31
N LEU A 142 -19.85 -10.39 1.10
CA LEU A 142 -21.14 -10.22 0.43
C LEU A 142 -20.98 -9.39 -0.85
N TYR A 143 -21.64 -9.83 -1.91
CA TYR A 143 -21.57 -9.22 -3.22
C TYR A 143 -22.97 -8.96 -3.79
N ILE A 144 -23.08 -7.85 -4.53
CA ILE A 144 -24.23 -7.52 -5.37
C ILE A 144 -23.73 -7.23 -6.78
N ALA A 145 -24.44 -7.73 -7.77
CA ALA A 145 -24.18 -7.46 -9.17
C ALA A 145 -25.48 -7.07 -9.88
N PHE A 146 -25.37 -6.17 -10.84
CA PHE A 146 -26.51 -5.66 -11.61
C PHE A 146 -26.32 -6.03 -13.08
N ASP A 147 -27.37 -6.58 -13.71
CA ASP A 147 -27.36 -6.95 -15.14
C ASP A 147 -26.17 -7.80 -15.58
N GLY A 148 -25.71 -8.70 -14.70
CA GLY A 148 -24.55 -9.57 -14.95
C GLY A 148 -23.21 -8.82 -15.03
N GLY A 149 -23.17 -7.54 -14.64
CA GLY A 149 -21.96 -6.72 -14.56
C GLY A 149 -21.03 -7.12 -13.42
N THR A 150 -19.92 -6.37 -13.27
CA THR A 150 -18.90 -6.64 -12.24
C THR A 150 -19.51 -6.64 -10.84
N PRO A 151 -19.29 -7.69 -10.03
CA PRO A 151 -19.75 -7.74 -8.65
C PRO A 151 -19.15 -6.63 -7.79
N ILE A 152 -19.99 -6.04 -6.95
CA ILE A 152 -19.63 -4.99 -6.01
C ILE A 152 -19.58 -5.62 -4.62
N LEU A 153 -18.43 -5.49 -3.93
CA LEU A 153 -18.27 -5.92 -2.54
C LEU A 153 -19.05 -4.98 -1.62
N ILE A 154 -19.95 -5.53 -0.81
CA ILE A 154 -20.84 -4.76 0.08
C ILE A 154 -20.39 -4.86 1.54
N GLY A 155 -19.95 -6.05 1.95
CA GLY A 155 -19.49 -6.32 3.31
C GLY A 155 -18.42 -7.39 3.30
N SER A 156 -17.45 -7.27 4.19
CA SER A 156 -16.43 -8.28 4.45
C SER A 156 -16.31 -8.49 5.94
N ALA A 157 -16.24 -9.75 6.39
CA ALA A 157 -16.12 -10.09 7.79
C ALA A 157 -14.89 -10.95 8.07
N ASN A 158 -14.17 -10.58 9.12
CA ASN A 158 -13.12 -11.35 9.78
C ASN A 158 -13.51 -11.74 11.22
N ALA A 159 -14.59 -11.14 11.75
CA ALA A 159 -15.18 -11.44 13.05
C ALA A 159 -16.71 -11.27 12.99
N THR A 160 -17.42 -11.82 13.98
CA THR A 160 -18.89 -11.72 14.07
C THR A 160 -19.40 -10.29 14.24
N THR A 161 -18.59 -9.41 14.84
CA THR A 161 -18.89 -7.99 15.02
C THR A 161 -18.83 -7.18 13.72
N ASP A 162 -18.33 -7.76 12.62
CA ASP A 162 -18.38 -7.12 11.31
C ASP A 162 -19.78 -7.20 10.68
N ASN A 163 -20.69 -8.01 11.26
CA ASN A 163 -22.11 -7.92 10.97
C ASN A 163 -22.71 -6.69 11.70
N PRO A 164 -23.27 -5.70 10.99
CA PRO A 164 -23.79 -4.48 11.61
C PRO A 164 -24.93 -4.73 12.60
N GLY A 165 -25.77 -5.74 12.35
CA GLY A 165 -26.81 -6.16 13.28
C GLY A 165 -26.23 -6.71 14.58
N VAL A 166 -25.12 -7.45 14.49
CA VAL A 166 -24.44 -8.00 15.67
C VAL A 166 -23.78 -6.87 16.45
N ALA A 167 -23.08 -5.97 15.75
CA ALA A 167 -22.42 -4.82 16.35
C ALA A 167 -23.38 -3.91 17.12
N ARG A 168 -24.58 -3.65 16.57
CA ARG A 168 -25.52 -2.69 17.16
C ARG A 168 -26.54 -3.33 18.10
N TYR A 169 -27.05 -4.51 17.76
CA TYR A 169 -28.19 -5.13 18.45
C TYR A 169 -27.95 -6.57 18.90
N ASN A 170 -26.74 -7.10 18.71
CA ASN A 170 -26.41 -8.49 18.97
C ASN A 170 -27.33 -9.48 18.20
N GLN A 171 -27.71 -9.13 16.96
CA GLN A 171 -28.52 -9.95 16.06
C GLN A 171 -27.81 -10.20 14.74
N THR A 172 -27.84 -11.42 14.22
CA THR A 172 -27.18 -11.78 12.93
C THR A 172 -28.00 -11.36 11.72
N MET A 173 -28.61 -10.18 11.76
CA MET A 173 -29.55 -9.66 10.79
C MET A 173 -29.12 -8.27 10.31
N ASN A 174 -28.99 -8.09 8.99
CA ASN A 174 -28.51 -6.85 8.40
C ASN A 174 -29.26 -6.53 7.11
N LEU A 175 -29.22 -5.27 6.68
CA LEU A 175 -29.68 -4.83 5.37
C LEU A 175 -28.49 -4.69 4.43
N VAL A 176 -28.70 -5.12 3.20
CA VAL A 176 -27.81 -4.89 2.07
C VAL A 176 -28.58 -4.07 1.05
N ALA A 177 -28.03 -2.94 0.61
CA ALA A 177 -28.66 -2.14 -0.43
C ALA A 177 -27.66 -1.50 -1.38
N ALA A 178 -28.14 -1.08 -2.55
CA ALA A 178 -27.39 -0.20 -3.44
C ALA A 178 -28.32 0.64 -4.31
N ILE A 179 -27.86 1.85 -4.65
CA ILE A 179 -28.51 2.79 -5.56
C ILE A 179 -27.50 3.20 -6.63
N ARG A 180 -27.83 2.98 -7.90
CA ARG A 180 -27.01 3.34 -9.06
C ARG A 180 -27.54 4.63 -9.69
N ASP A 181 -26.78 5.71 -9.56
CA ASP A 181 -27.17 7.02 -10.07
C ASP A 181 -26.81 7.23 -11.56
N SER A 182 -26.09 6.29 -12.17
CA SER A 182 -25.66 6.34 -13.59
C SER A 182 -26.68 5.77 -14.57
N GLY A 183 -27.70 5.05 -14.11
CA GLY A 183 -28.63 4.35 -14.97
C GLY A 183 -29.40 3.25 -14.26
N THR A 184 -30.34 2.62 -14.97
CA THR A 184 -31.21 1.56 -14.45
C THR A 184 -30.63 0.17 -14.64
N PHE A 185 -31.12 -0.79 -13.87
CA PHE A 185 -30.91 -2.21 -14.02
C PHE A 185 -32.23 -2.99 -13.97
N SER A 186 -32.26 -4.14 -14.63
CA SER A 186 -33.42 -5.04 -14.64
C SER A 186 -33.21 -6.28 -13.79
N THR A 187 -31.96 -6.63 -13.49
CA THR A 187 -31.61 -7.78 -12.67
C THR A 187 -30.64 -7.42 -11.56
N VAL A 188 -30.84 -8.03 -10.40
CA VAL A 188 -29.95 -7.93 -9.23
C VAL A 188 -29.57 -9.33 -8.79
N ALA A 189 -28.28 -9.66 -8.82
CA ALA A 189 -27.74 -10.86 -8.22
C ALA A 189 -27.14 -10.51 -6.85
N PHE A 190 -27.51 -11.26 -5.82
CA PHE A 190 -26.98 -11.11 -4.47
C PHE A 190 -26.47 -12.44 -3.95
N TYR A 191 -25.25 -12.48 -3.43
CA TYR A 191 -24.60 -13.69 -2.95
C TYR A 191 -23.48 -13.42 -1.94
N GLY A 192 -23.03 -14.46 -1.25
CA GLY A 192 -21.88 -14.39 -0.34
C GLY A 192 -20.82 -15.43 -0.67
N ASP A 193 -19.57 -15.09 -0.35
CA ASP A 193 -18.39 -15.93 -0.49
C ASP A 193 -17.86 -16.27 0.90
N ALA A 194 -17.97 -17.53 1.30
CA ALA A 194 -17.47 -18.10 2.55
C ALA A 194 -17.66 -19.62 2.49
N THR A 195 -16.97 -20.40 3.32
CA THR A 195 -17.21 -21.85 3.40
C THR A 195 -18.01 -22.17 4.66
N GLY A 196 -19.34 -22.19 4.58
CA GLY A 196 -20.21 -22.75 5.63
C GLY A 196 -21.22 -21.81 6.28
N ASP A 197 -21.21 -20.50 5.97
CA ASP A 197 -22.27 -19.59 6.40
C ASP A 197 -23.60 -20.01 5.73
N THR A 198 -24.61 -20.31 6.56
CA THR A 198 -25.98 -20.56 6.08
C THR A 198 -26.78 -19.26 6.17
N MET A 199 -26.94 -18.61 5.03
CA MET A 199 -27.59 -17.30 4.95
C MET A 199 -29.05 -17.43 4.51
N TRP A 200 -29.86 -16.44 4.86
CA TRP A 200 -31.25 -16.33 4.45
C TRP A 200 -31.53 -14.92 3.95
N GLY A 201 -31.78 -14.79 2.65
CA GLY A 201 -32.12 -13.51 2.02
C GLY A 201 -33.64 -13.35 1.92
N GLY A 202 -34.18 -12.20 2.29
CA GLY A 202 -35.59 -11.90 2.13
C GLY A 202 -36.11 -10.84 3.08
N GLY A 203 -37.16 -11.20 3.85
CA GLY A 203 -37.83 -10.27 4.75
C GLY A 203 -38.69 -9.30 3.96
N THR A 204 -38.17 -8.10 3.79
CA THR A 204 -38.79 -7.07 2.96
C THR A 204 -37.82 -6.65 1.87
N VAL A 205 -38.26 -6.73 0.62
CA VAL A 205 -37.51 -6.20 -0.53
C VAL A 205 -37.94 -4.77 -0.76
N ARG A 206 -36.98 -3.85 -0.81
CA ARG A 206 -37.24 -2.44 -1.15
C ARG A 206 -36.59 -2.11 -2.47
N TYR A 207 -37.29 -1.37 -3.30
CA TYR A 207 -36.77 -0.97 -4.59
C TYR A 207 -37.42 0.32 -5.06
N ALA A 208 -36.73 1.06 -5.91
CA ALA A 208 -37.27 2.28 -6.49
C ALA A 208 -36.62 2.56 -7.84
N LEU A 209 -37.33 3.36 -8.63
CA LEU A 209 -36.74 4.14 -9.69
C LEU A 209 -36.51 5.55 -9.17
N VAL A 210 -35.26 5.97 -9.25
CA VAL A 210 -34.75 7.29 -8.87
C VAL A 210 -34.27 7.97 -10.17
N PRO A 211 -34.54 9.27 -10.37
CA PRO A 211 -33.94 10.04 -11.47
C PRO A 211 -32.42 9.82 -11.56
N VAL A 212 -31.91 9.59 -12.77
CA VAL A 212 -30.46 9.52 -13.04
C VAL A 212 -29.84 10.89 -12.73
N GLY A 213 -28.82 10.91 -11.87
CA GLY A 213 -28.25 12.15 -11.30
C GLY A 213 -28.94 12.63 -10.02
N GLY A 214 -30.00 11.94 -9.56
CA GLY A 214 -30.77 12.31 -8.37
C GLY A 214 -30.00 12.18 -7.06
N LEU A 215 -28.95 11.37 -7.02
CA LEU A 215 -28.03 11.34 -5.87
C LEU A 215 -26.93 12.44 -5.94
N SER A 216 -26.77 13.10 -7.09
CA SER A 216 -25.68 14.05 -7.37
C SER A 216 -26.12 15.51 -7.61
N GLY A 217 -27.43 15.83 -7.55
CA GLY A 217 -27.92 17.21 -7.63
C GLY A 217 -29.34 17.38 -7.10
N GLY A 218 -29.49 18.06 -5.96
CA GLY A 218 -30.79 18.47 -5.41
C GLY A 218 -31.12 19.91 -5.79
N GLY A 219 -31.89 20.11 -6.86
CA GLY A 219 -32.43 21.42 -7.25
C GLY A 219 -33.51 21.34 -8.32
N GLY A 220 -34.77 21.53 -7.90
CA GLY A 220 -35.74 22.32 -8.68
C GLY A 220 -36.98 21.62 -9.27
N THR A 221 -38.14 22.07 -8.76
CA THR A 221 -39.41 22.36 -9.46
C THR A 221 -40.43 21.24 -9.74
N GLY A 222 -41.67 21.52 -9.34
CA GLY A 222 -42.87 20.75 -9.63
C GLY A 222 -44.10 21.40 -9.00
N ASP A 223 -44.50 22.55 -9.53
CA ASP A 223 -45.80 23.17 -9.30
C ASP A 223 -46.94 22.22 -9.66
N GLY A 224 -48.02 22.29 -8.88
CA GLY A 224 -49.29 21.60 -9.15
C GLY A 224 -50.41 22.25 -8.34
N ASP A 225 -51.01 23.28 -8.93
CA ASP A 225 -52.23 23.95 -8.48
C ASP A 225 -53.39 22.98 -8.21
N GLY A 226 -54.23 23.34 -7.24
CA GLY A 226 -55.55 22.74 -7.02
C GLY A 226 -56.24 23.30 -5.78
N GLY A 227 -56.98 24.40 -5.97
CA GLY A 227 -57.70 25.10 -4.90
C GLY A 227 -58.87 24.33 -4.28
N GLY A 228 -59.40 24.89 -3.18
CA GLY A 228 -60.62 24.43 -2.53
C GLY A 228 -60.91 25.21 -1.24
N ASP A 229 -62.09 25.84 -1.22
CA ASP A 229 -62.64 26.80 -0.27
C ASP A 229 -62.83 26.34 1.20
N GLY A 230 -63.08 27.34 2.06
CA GLY A 230 -63.83 27.23 3.33
C GLY A 230 -63.00 27.66 4.54
N GLY A 231 -63.19 28.84 5.16
CA GLY A 231 -64.44 29.36 5.69
C GLY A 231 -64.56 28.95 7.16
N GLY A 232 -64.49 29.90 8.10
CA GLY A 232 -64.66 29.60 9.53
C GLY A 232 -64.29 30.75 10.47
N ASP A 233 -65.30 31.55 10.81
CA ASP A 233 -65.32 32.64 11.76
C ASP A 233 -64.83 32.32 13.18
N GLY A 234 -64.49 33.36 13.94
CA GLY A 234 -65.18 33.58 15.22
C GLY A 234 -64.35 33.95 16.45
N GLY A 235 -64.55 35.19 16.92
CA GLY A 235 -64.54 35.58 18.35
C GLY A 235 -63.15 35.89 18.93
N GLY A 236 -62.83 37.09 19.41
CA GLY A 236 -63.67 38.07 20.11
C GLY A 236 -63.66 37.75 21.61
N GLY A 237 -63.03 38.59 22.43
CA GLY A 237 -63.02 38.44 23.89
C GLY A 237 -62.04 39.37 24.59
N ASP A 238 -62.54 40.55 24.93
CA ASP A 238 -61.92 41.60 25.74
C ASP A 238 -61.45 41.15 27.14
N GLY A 239 -60.54 41.92 27.74
CA GLY A 239 -60.15 41.75 29.14
C GLY A 239 -59.15 42.80 29.63
N ASP A 240 -59.68 43.96 29.97
CA ASP A 240 -59.06 45.16 30.57
C ASP A 240 -58.22 44.89 31.85
N GLY A 241 -57.28 45.79 32.15
CA GLY A 241 -56.38 45.70 33.30
C GLY A 241 -55.35 46.85 33.40
N THR A 242 -55.87 48.06 33.57
CA THR A 242 -55.21 49.35 33.87
C THR A 242 -53.99 49.35 34.80
N GLY A 243 -53.03 50.25 34.52
CA GLY A 243 -51.99 50.69 35.45
C GLY A 243 -51.08 51.79 34.86
N GLU A 244 -51.52 53.04 34.97
CA GLU A 244 -50.84 54.27 34.51
C GLU A 244 -49.48 54.55 35.17
N ALA A 245 -48.56 55.13 34.38
CA ALA A 245 -47.66 56.18 34.86
C ALA A 245 -47.25 57.12 33.70
N GLY A 246 -47.94 58.27 33.63
CA GLY A 246 -47.36 59.60 33.39
C GLY A 246 -46.56 59.87 32.12
N GLY A 247 -47.26 60.42 31.10
CA GLY A 247 -46.65 61.03 29.91
C GLY A 247 -46.22 62.49 30.08
N GLY A 248 -45.52 62.99 29.05
CA GLY A 248 -45.17 64.40 28.87
C GLY A 248 -44.44 64.71 27.55
N GLY A 249 -45.17 64.67 26.42
CA GLY A 249 -44.94 65.41 25.15
C GLY A 249 -43.78 64.96 24.24
N THR A 250 -43.91 64.10 23.22
CA THR A 250 -44.72 64.14 21.97
C THR A 250 -44.59 65.40 21.12
N GLY A 251 -43.48 65.48 20.36
CA GLY A 251 -43.52 65.92 18.97
C GLY A 251 -43.69 64.69 18.09
N GLU A 252 -44.81 64.58 17.38
CA GLU A 252 -45.09 63.52 16.42
C GLU A 252 -44.06 63.54 15.28
N ILE A 253 -43.32 62.43 15.17
CA ILE A 253 -42.83 61.90 13.90
C ILE A 253 -43.29 60.44 13.86
N GLY A 254 -44.31 60.17 13.04
CA GLY A 254 -44.71 58.88 12.45
C GLY A 254 -44.62 57.58 13.28
N GLY A 255 -45.77 56.98 13.56
CA GLY A 255 -45.84 55.59 14.04
C GLY A 255 -45.30 54.56 13.04
N GLY A 256 -44.57 53.57 13.58
CA GLY A 256 -44.49 52.19 13.07
C GLY A 256 -43.53 51.91 11.92
N SER A 257 -42.22 51.96 12.14
CA SER A 257 -41.18 51.59 11.14
C SER A 257 -40.20 50.54 11.65
N VAL A 258 -40.69 49.46 12.28
CA VAL A 258 -39.90 48.35 12.80
C VAL A 258 -40.34 47.06 12.09
N ILE A 259 -39.40 46.17 11.80
CA ILE A 259 -39.63 44.81 11.30
C ILE A 259 -39.78 43.91 12.52
N ASP A 260 -41.02 43.61 12.89
CA ASP A 260 -41.38 42.85 14.10
C ASP A 260 -42.25 41.62 13.77
N ALA A 261 -42.74 40.92 14.80
CA ALA A 261 -43.60 39.74 14.63
C ALA A 261 -45.08 40.06 14.33
N SER A 262 -45.44 41.33 14.03
CA SER A 262 -46.83 41.72 13.76
C SER A 262 -47.41 41.13 12.46
N ARG A 263 -46.55 40.61 11.59
CA ARG A 263 -46.91 39.93 10.33
C ARG A 263 -45.87 38.86 9.99
N LEU A 264 -46.22 37.97 9.06
CA LEU A 264 -45.34 36.86 8.64
C LEU A 264 -44.01 37.34 8.04
N SER A 265 -44.06 38.36 7.18
CA SER A 265 -42.86 38.95 6.59
C SER A 265 -43.08 40.39 6.12
N PHE A 266 -41.99 41.14 6.07
CA PHE A 266 -41.90 42.48 5.49
C PHE A 266 -41.11 42.42 4.18
N ASN A 267 -41.60 43.08 3.13
CA ASN A 267 -40.85 43.22 1.86
C ASN A 267 -40.33 44.65 1.69
N GLU A 268 -39.55 44.88 0.63
CA GLU A 268 -38.83 46.13 0.36
C GLU A 268 -39.73 47.34 0.07
N ARG A 269 -41.02 47.12 -0.16
CA ARG A 269 -42.01 48.17 -0.44
C ARG A 269 -42.62 48.76 0.82
N GLN A 270 -42.40 48.13 1.98
CA GLN A 270 -43.02 48.53 3.23
C GLN A 270 -42.21 49.61 3.95
N ALA A 271 -42.92 50.50 4.65
CA ALA A 271 -42.32 51.64 5.33
C ALA A 271 -41.20 51.26 6.33
N ALA A 272 -41.33 50.10 7.00
CA ALA A 272 -40.29 49.60 7.91
C ALA A 272 -38.96 49.26 7.20
N ALA A 273 -39.01 48.78 5.96
CA ALA A 273 -37.81 48.49 5.15
C ALA A 273 -37.27 49.72 4.40
N GLN A 274 -38.08 50.79 4.28
CA GLN A 274 -37.71 52.06 3.65
C GLN A 274 -37.29 53.14 4.65
N ALA A 275 -37.37 52.84 5.94
CA ALA A 275 -36.96 53.75 7.01
C ALA A 275 -35.50 54.19 6.85
N SER A 276 -35.16 55.36 7.40
CA SER A 276 -33.77 55.86 7.43
C SER A 276 -32.84 54.96 8.27
N ILE A 277 -33.40 54.19 9.19
CA ILE A 277 -32.77 53.11 9.94
C ILE A 277 -33.75 51.94 9.94
N ILE A 278 -33.31 50.77 9.52
CA ILE A 278 -34.11 49.55 9.55
C ILE A 278 -33.92 48.90 10.93
N VAL A 279 -35.00 48.71 11.68
CA VAL A 279 -34.94 48.10 13.02
C VAL A 279 -35.62 46.74 12.99
N PHE A 280 -34.91 45.69 13.40
CA PHE A 280 -35.47 44.36 13.63
C PHE A 280 -35.80 44.14 15.11
N ARG A 281 -37.04 43.72 15.38
CA ARG A 281 -37.55 43.33 16.70
C ARG A 281 -38.31 42.00 16.58
N GLY A 282 -37.59 40.97 16.16
CA GLY A 282 -38.09 39.60 16.00
C GLY A 282 -38.83 39.31 14.70
N GLY A 283 -38.93 40.29 13.79
CA GLY A 283 -39.62 40.12 12.50
C GLY A 283 -38.74 39.54 11.40
N THR A 284 -39.41 39.16 10.30
CA THR A 284 -38.77 38.64 9.09
C THR A 284 -38.83 39.64 7.96
N PHE A 285 -37.69 39.95 7.34
CA PHE A 285 -37.61 40.64 6.06
C PHE A 285 -37.46 39.62 4.93
N ARG A 286 -38.41 39.59 4.01
CA ARG A 286 -38.42 38.74 2.82
C ARG A 286 -38.69 39.62 1.59
N PRO A 287 -37.65 40.01 0.82
CA PRO A 287 -37.86 40.86 -0.33
C PRO A 287 -38.47 40.06 -1.49
N ASP A 288 -39.27 40.72 -2.33
CA ASP A 288 -39.90 40.08 -3.49
C ASP A 288 -38.90 39.93 -4.67
N VAL A 289 -37.78 40.66 -4.62
CA VAL A 289 -36.70 40.68 -5.62
C VAL A 289 -35.35 40.90 -4.93
N ALA A 290 -34.23 40.80 -5.66
CA ALA A 290 -32.93 41.14 -5.08
C ALA A 290 -32.86 42.64 -4.72
N VAL A 291 -32.37 42.96 -3.51
CA VAL A 291 -32.40 44.32 -2.96
C VAL A 291 -31.05 44.74 -2.37
N LEU A 292 -30.71 46.02 -2.56
CA LEU A 292 -29.62 46.71 -1.89
C LEU A 292 -30.17 47.63 -0.81
N LEU A 293 -29.81 47.38 0.44
CA LEU A 293 -30.15 48.23 1.59
C LEU A 293 -28.93 49.07 1.98
N LEU A 294 -29.05 50.37 1.75
CA LEU A 294 -28.00 51.35 2.08
C LEU A 294 -28.12 51.86 3.51
N GLN A 295 -29.27 51.66 4.16
CA GLN A 295 -29.56 52.20 5.48
C GLN A 295 -28.84 51.41 6.58
N PRO A 296 -28.49 52.05 7.72
CA PRO A 296 -28.12 51.34 8.93
C PRO A 296 -29.21 50.36 9.37
N VAL A 297 -28.79 49.21 9.90
CA VAL A 297 -29.67 48.18 10.45
C VAL A 297 -29.41 48.06 11.95
N VAL A 298 -30.46 48.05 12.77
CA VAL A 298 -30.37 47.76 14.20
C VAL A 298 -31.12 46.46 14.47
N VAL A 299 -30.44 45.46 15.04
CA VAL A 299 -31.04 44.20 15.47
C VAL A 299 -31.17 44.22 16.98
N GLU A 300 -32.40 44.35 17.48
CA GLU A 300 -32.69 44.35 18.92
C GLU A 300 -32.71 42.91 19.48
N ALA A 301 -32.73 42.78 20.82
CA ALA A 301 -32.66 41.51 21.56
C ALA A 301 -33.60 40.39 21.08
N ALA A 302 -34.72 40.73 20.43
CA ALA A 302 -35.66 39.78 19.85
C ALA A 302 -35.15 39.14 18.53
N ASN A 303 -33.93 39.47 18.08
CA ASN A 303 -33.31 39.05 16.82
C ASN A 303 -33.99 39.65 15.57
N GLY A 304 -33.45 39.34 14.40
CA GLY A 304 -34.03 39.73 13.11
C GLY A 304 -33.75 38.69 12.05
N THR A 305 -34.73 38.38 11.22
CA THR A 305 -34.61 37.33 10.19
C THR A 305 -34.60 37.96 8.80
N ILE A 306 -33.66 37.55 7.95
CA ILE A 306 -33.66 37.82 6.52
C ILE A 306 -33.94 36.50 5.80
N ASP A 307 -35.08 36.43 5.13
CA ASP A 307 -35.46 35.31 4.26
C ASP A 307 -35.12 35.65 2.81
N THR A 308 -34.13 34.94 2.28
CA THR A 308 -33.59 35.11 0.93
C THR A 308 -34.26 34.21 -0.11
N SER A 309 -35.36 33.53 0.23
CA SER A 309 -36.02 32.55 -0.65
C SER A 309 -36.57 33.13 -1.95
N GLN A 310 -36.89 34.42 -1.98
CA GLN A 310 -37.45 35.12 -3.15
C GLN A 310 -36.48 36.14 -3.78
N GLY A 311 -35.48 36.60 -3.02
CA GLY A 311 -34.51 37.59 -3.49
C GLY A 311 -33.31 37.70 -2.57
N GLY A 312 -32.11 37.86 -3.16
CA GLY A 312 -30.89 38.11 -2.40
C GLY A 312 -30.88 39.51 -1.78
N VAL A 313 -30.16 39.68 -0.66
CA VAL A 313 -30.07 40.95 0.05
C VAL A 313 -28.62 41.39 0.15
N MET A 314 -28.34 42.65 -0.16
CA MET A 314 -27.04 43.27 0.09
C MET A 314 -27.19 44.36 1.14
N LEU A 315 -26.43 44.26 2.23
CA LEU A 315 -26.42 45.25 3.31
C LEU A 315 -25.13 46.09 3.24
N MET A 316 -25.27 47.38 2.92
CA MET A 316 -24.15 48.33 2.93
C MET A 316 -24.08 49.17 4.21
N GLY A 317 -25.21 49.43 4.86
CA GLY A 317 -25.23 50.16 6.13
C GLY A 317 -24.58 49.36 7.27
N SER A 318 -24.19 50.07 8.33
CA SER A 318 -23.71 49.41 9.55
C SER A 318 -24.83 48.60 10.21
N ILE A 319 -24.52 47.41 10.69
CA ILE A 319 -25.45 46.57 11.46
C ILE A 319 -25.05 46.63 12.93
N THR A 320 -25.93 47.08 13.82
CA THR A 320 -25.66 47.25 15.26
C THR A 320 -26.79 46.66 16.10
N GLY A 321 -26.68 46.74 17.43
CA GLY A 321 -27.67 46.22 18.38
C GLY A 321 -27.20 44.97 19.13
N ASP A 322 -28.08 44.40 19.93
CA ASP A 322 -27.79 43.27 20.82
C ASP A 322 -28.30 41.92 20.31
N GLY A 323 -29.21 41.93 19.33
CA GLY A 323 -29.76 40.72 18.74
C GLY A 323 -28.88 40.07 17.67
N GLN A 324 -29.29 38.87 17.29
CA GLN A 324 -28.69 38.06 16.23
C GLN A 324 -29.39 38.29 14.89
N LEU A 325 -28.61 38.45 13.82
CA LEU A 325 -29.12 38.45 12.45
C LEU A 325 -29.22 37.02 11.93
N GLN A 326 -30.43 36.56 11.62
CA GLN A 326 -30.71 35.21 11.15
C GLN A 326 -30.92 35.21 9.64
N VAL A 327 -30.31 34.24 8.95
CA VAL A 327 -30.43 34.05 7.49
C VAL A 327 -31.16 32.74 7.24
N VAL A 328 -32.24 32.83 6.46
CA VAL A 328 -33.04 31.70 5.98
C VAL A 328 -33.30 31.83 4.47
N GLY A 329 -33.87 30.79 3.86
CA GLY A 329 -34.08 30.72 2.42
C GLY A 329 -32.80 30.35 1.65
N GLY A 330 -32.94 29.85 0.42
CA GLY A 330 -31.82 29.32 -0.36
C GLY A 330 -30.94 30.37 -1.07
N GLY A 331 -31.22 31.66 -0.91
CA GLY A 331 -30.53 32.76 -1.59
C GLY A 331 -29.26 33.23 -0.87
N VAL A 332 -28.81 34.45 -1.22
CA VAL A 332 -27.57 35.05 -0.72
C VAL A 332 -27.86 36.33 0.05
N LEU A 333 -27.32 36.44 1.27
CA LEU A 333 -27.17 37.68 2.01
C LEU A 333 -25.69 38.13 1.93
N THR A 334 -25.43 39.30 1.36
CA THR A 334 -24.09 39.89 1.28
C THR A 334 -23.94 41.03 2.28
N LEU A 335 -22.94 40.92 3.15
CA LEU A 335 -22.55 41.95 4.11
C LEU A 335 -21.38 42.77 3.54
N LEU A 336 -21.68 43.97 3.05
CA LEU A 336 -20.70 44.94 2.58
C LEU A 336 -20.31 45.93 3.71
N GLY A 337 -21.28 46.29 4.56
CA GLY A 337 -21.06 47.14 5.74
C GLY A 337 -20.45 46.37 6.93
N THR A 338 -20.02 47.11 7.96
CA THR A 338 -19.59 46.53 9.23
C THR A 338 -20.80 46.06 10.04
N ALA A 339 -20.81 44.78 10.43
CA ALA A 339 -21.76 44.23 11.39
C ALA A 339 -21.10 44.12 12.77
N SER A 340 -21.55 44.95 13.72
CA SER A 340 -21.07 45.01 15.10
C SER A 340 -22.19 44.74 16.11
N ASN A 341 -23.24 44.03 15.71
CA ASN A 341 -24.28 43.59 16.61
C ASN A 341 -23.75 42.46 17.50
N THR A 342 -23.96 42.53 18.81
CA THR A 342 -23.30 41.62 19.77
C THR A 342 -23.82 40.19 19.70
N GLY A 343 -25.08 39.99 19.25
CA GLY A 343 -25.64 38.67 18.97
C GLY A 343 -25.11 38.01 17.68
N GLY A 344 -24.37 38.76 16.85
CA GLY A 344 -23.72 38.24 15.65
C GLY A 344 -24.68 37.71 14.59
N ALA A 345 -24.32 36.61 13.92
CA ALA A 345 -25.10 36.05 12.82
C ALA A 345 -25.35 34.53 12.97
N LEU A 346 -26.53 34.09 12.52
CA LEU A 346 -26.91 32.68 12.40
C LEU A 346 -27.39 32.40 10.98
N VAL A 347 -26.72 31.48 10.28
CA VAL A 347 -27.12 31.03 8.95
C VAL A 347 -27.77 29.66 9.09
N GLN A 348 -29.09 29.61 8.94
CA GLN A 348 -29.83 28.35 9.02
C GLN A 348 -29.92 27.68 7.65
N GLN A 349 -30.16 28.48 6.61
CA GLN A 349 -30.22 28.08 5.20
C GLN A 349 -29.61 29.18 4.31
N GLY A 350 -29.20 28.79 3.10
CA GLY A 350 -28.69 29.74 2.09
C GLY A 350 -27.25 30.16 2.34
N THR A 351 -26.87 31.33 1.85
CA THR A 351 -25.48 31.80 1.86
C THR A 351 -25.34 33.15 2.55
N LEU A 352 -24.39 33.24 3.48
CA LEU A 352 -23.87 34.50 4.02
C LEU A 352 -22.52 34.81 3.36
N SER A 353 -22.46 35.90 2.60
CA SER A 353 -21.23 36.40 1.96
C SER A 353 -20.71 37.60 2.76
N VAL A 354 -19.63 37.41 3.52
CA VAL A 354 -19.02 38.49 4.31
C VAL A 354 -17.90 39.13 3.50
N GLN A 355 -18.12 40.38 3.05
CA GLN A 355 -17.11 41.15 2.31
C GLN A 355 -16.38 42.16 3.21
N GLY A 356 -17.07 42.69 4.21
CA GLY A 356 -16.55 43.62 5.20
C GLY A 356 -16.10 42.95 6.51
N LEU A 357 -16.60 43.47 7.62
CA LEU A 357 -16.30 42.98 8.98
C LEU A 357 -17.58 42.45 9.65
N LEU A 358 -17.50 41.24 10.21
CA LEU A 358 -18.44 40.71 11.20
C LEU A 358 -17.77 40.67 12.58
N ASP A 359 -18.11 41.65 13.43
CA ASP A 359 -17.59 41.85 14.79
C ASP A 359 -18.53 41.25 15.84
N GLY A 360 -18.88 39.97 15.67
CA GLY A 360 -19.77 39.22 16.56
C GLY A 360 -19.65 37.70 16.31
N PRO A 361 -20.30 36.87 17.14
CA PRO A 361 -20.28 35.41 16.96
C PRO A 361 -20.96 34.99 15.65
N LEU A 362 -20.48 33.90 15.04
CA LEU A 362 -21.07 33.34 13.82
C LEU A 362 -21.41 31.87 14.01
N VAL A 363 -22.64 31.49 13.66
CA VAL A 363 -23.06 30.10 13.60
C VAL A 363 -23.62 29.81 12.20
N VAL A 364 -23.14 28.76 11.56
CA VAL A 364 -23.62 28.28 10.26
C VAL A 364 -24.08 26.85 10.42
N LEU A 365 -25.39 26.63 10.34
CA LEU A 365 -25.98 25.29 10.45
C LEU A 365 -25.77 24.49 9.16
N ALA A 366 -26.12 23.20 9.18
CA ALA A 366 -25.90 22.27 8.06
C ALA A 366 -26.47 22.72 6.70
N GLY A 367 -27.57 23.48 6.70
CA GLY A 367 -28.18 24.03 5.48
C GLY A 367 -27.56 25.36 4.99
N GLY A 368 -26.63 25.93 5.75
CA GLY A 368 -26.03 27.24 5.48
C GLY A 368 -24.65 27.17 4.84
N THR A 369 -24.27 28.25 4.17
CA THR A 369 -22.95 28.47 3.58
C THR A 369 -22.35 29.79 4.05
N LEU A 370 -21.08 29.78 4.44
CA LEU A 370 -20.27 30.98 4.62
C LEU A 370 -19.31 31.15 3.44
N THR A 371 -19.31 32.35 2.86
CA THR A 371 -18.37 32.74 1.80
C THR A 371 -17.94 34.20 1.95
N GLY A 372 -17.14 34.69 1.01
CA GLY A 372 -16.65 36.06 0.97
C GLY A 372 -15.21 36.23 1.45
N SER A 373 -14.69 37.44 1.26
CA SER A 373 -13.28 37.79 1.51
C SER A 373 -13.05 38.65 2.77
N GLY A 374 -14.07 38.75 3.62
CA GLY A 374 -14.08 39.60 4.80
C GLY A 374 -13.39 39.00 6.02
N THR A 375 -13.55 39.71 7.14
CA THR A 375 -13.00 39.32 8.45
C THR A 375 -14.12 39.02 9.45
N ILE A 376 -13.97 37.95 10.23
CA ILE A 376 -14.84 37.57 11.35
C ILE A 376 -14.06 37.69 12.65
N ASN A 377 -14.45 38.59 13.55
CA ASN A 377 -13.74 38.79 14.82
C ASN A 377 -14.25 37.90 15.96
N GLY A 378 -15.54 37.53 15.96
CA GLY A 378 -16.11 36.68 16.99
C GLY A 378 -15.79 35.19 16.79
N PRO A 379 -16.14 34.35 17.78
CA PRO A 379 -16.06 32.90 17.63
C PRO A 379 -17.00 32.42 16.52
N ALA A 380 -16.54 31.48 15.70
CA ALA A 380 -17.30 30.93 14.59
C ALA A 380 -17.47 29.41 14.74
N THR A 381 -18.71 28.92 14.56
CA THR A 381 -19.03 27.49 14.46
C THR A 381 -19.71 27.23 13.12
N ILE A 382 -19.17 26.30 12.35
CA ILE A 382 -19.68 25.96 11.01
C ILE A 382 -19.96 24.46 10.97
N ASP A 383 -21.23 24.09 10.87
CA ASP A 383 -21.73 22.75 10.59
C ASP A 383 -22.17 22.58 9.13
N GLY A 384 -22.34 23.69 8.40
CA GLY A 384 -22.63 23.74 6.97
C GLY A 384 -21.38 23.86 6.08
N MET A 385 -21.47 24.63 5.00
CA MET A 385 -20.36 24.83 4.07
C MET A 385 -19.54 26.08 4.39
N LEU A 386 -18.21 25.96 4.36
CA LEU A 386 -17.25 27.06 4.29
C LEU A 386 -16.62 27.07 2.89
N SER A 387 -16.79 28.16 2.15
CA SER A 387 -16.19 28.38 0.82
C SER A 387 -15.51 29.76 0.77
N PRO A 388 -14.20 29.84 1.09
CA PRO A 388 -13.48 31.11 1.22
C PRO A 388 -13.50 32.01 -0.03
N GLY A 389 -13.49 33.33 0.18
CA GLY A 389 -13.22 34.32 -0.86
C GLY A 389 -14.36 34.61 -1.84
N ASN A 390 -14.04 35.36 -2.89
CA ASN A 390 -14.87 35.56 -4.10
C ASN A 390 -14.35 34.71 -5.27
N SER A 391 -13.76 33.56 -4.93
CA SER A 391 -13.32 32.48 -5.79
C SER A 391 -12.15 32.68 -6.77
N PRO A 392 -11.00 32.03 -6.54
CA PRO A 392 -10.46 31.65 -5.24
C PRO A 392 -10.11 32.88 -4.39
N GLY A 393 -10.07 32.76 -3.06
CA GLY A 393 -9.64 33.84 -2.19
C GLY A 393 -9.46 33.48 -0.72
N ILE A 394 -9.36 34.53 0.10
CA ILE A 394 -8.98 34.41 1.50
C ILE A 394 -10.13 34.87 2.39
N ILE A 395 -10.43 34.11 3.43
CA ILE A 395 -11.28 34.54 4.54
C ILE A 395 -10.48 34.54 5.84
N ILE A 396 -10.72 35.55 6.69
CA ILE A 396 -9.95 35.78 7.91
C ILE A 396 -10.84 35.65 9.14
N PHE A 397 -10.37 34.91 10.14
CA PHE A 397 -10.96 34.79 11.47
C PHE A 397 -9.98 35.33 12.52
N ASN A 398 -10.41 36.26 13.36
CA ASN A 398 -9.66 36.69 14.54
C ASN A 398 -10.16 36.01 15.83
N GLY A 399 -11.35 35.40 15.78
CA GLY A 399 -11.90 34.53 16.82
C GLY A 399 -11.71 33.04 16.52
N PRO A 400 -11.91 32.15 17.51
CA PRO A 400 -11.70 30.71 17.33
C PRO A 400 -12.71 30.14 16.33
N LEU A 401 -12.24 29.24 15.47
CA LEU A 401 -13.06 28.58 14.45
C LEU A 401 -13.24 27.09 14.80
N LEU A 402 -14.49 26.67 14.94
CA LEU A 402 -14.88 25.27 15.04
C LEU A 402 -15.57 24.83 13.74
N LEU A 403 -14.96 23.88 13.05
CA LEU A 403 -15.60 23.15 11.96
C LEU A 403 -16.22 21.87 12.54
N GLY A 404 -17.54 21.79 12.51
CA GLY A 404 -18.29 20.67 13.05
C GLY A 404 -18.16 19.39 12.22
N ALA A 405 -18.68 18.27 12.74
CA ALA A 405 -18.55 16.97 12.09
C ALA A 405 -19.28 16.86 10.74
N GLY A 406 -20.35 17.64 10.54
CA GLY A 406 -21.09 17.74 9.28
C GLY A 406 -20.53 18.78 8.30
N ALA A 407 -19.52 19.55 8.72
CA ALA A 407 -19.03 20.69 7.95
C ALA A 407 -18.41 20.26 6.62
N THR A 408 -18.56 21.10 5.60
CA THR A 408 -17.84 20.95 4.32
C THR A 408 -16.94 22.15 4.13
N THR A 409 -15.63 21.93 4.05
CA THR A 409 -14.66 22.98 3.70
C THR A 409 -14.32 22.85 2.22
N ARG A 410 -14.99 23.66 1.39
CA ARG A 410 -14.78 23.71 -0.05
C ARG A 410 -13.62 24.65 -0.35
N LEU A 411 -12.65 24.18 -1.14
CA LEU A 411 -11.40 24.90 -1.42
C LEU A 411 -11.12 24.91 -2.91
N GLU A 412 -11.12 26.08 -3.50
CA GLU A 412 -10.86 26.27 -4.92
C GLU A 412 -9.37 26.44 -5.17
N ILE A 413 -8.83 25.74 -6.17
CA ILE A 413 -7.41 25.76 -6.50
C ILE A 413 -7.28 26.04 -8.00
N ASP A 414 -7.05 27.30 -8.36
CA ASP A 414 -6.78 27.72 -9.75
C ASP A 414 -5.29 28.04 -9.99
N GLY A 415 -4.45 27.82 -8.99
CA GLY A 415 -3.00 27.92 -9.10
C GLY A 415 -2.31 27.98 -7.73
N PRO A 416 -0.97 28.01 -7.71
CA PRO A 416 -0.20 28.00 -6.47
C PRO A 416 -0.16 29.36 -5.76
N GLY A 417 -0.64 30.44 -6.39
CA GLY A 417 -0.66 31.77 -5.80
C GLY A 417 -1.56 31.84 -4.56
N THR A 418 -1.24 32.74 -3.63
CA THR A 418 -2.03 33.00 -2.42
C THR A 418 -2.81 34.31 -2.53
N GLY A 419 -3.12 34.73 -3.76
CA GLY A 419 -3.87 35.96 -4.05
C GLY A 419 -5.36 35.70 -4.13
N THR A 420 -6.06 36.50 -4.94
CA THR A 420 -7.48 36.30 -5.26
C THR A 420 -7.64 36.07 -6.76
N GLY A 421 -8.61 35.25 -7.15
CA GLY A 421 -8.91 34.94 -8.55
C GLY A 421 -7.85 34.09 -9.26
N SER A 422 -7.75 34.26 -10.58
CA SER A 422 -6.88 33.50 -11.48
C SER A 422 -5.49 33.20 -10.92
N GLY A 423 -5.07 31.94 -11.01
CA GLY A 423 -3.73 31.50 -10.61
C GLY A 423 -3.51 31.39 -9.10
N SER A 424 -4.55 31.58 -8.29
CA SER A 424 -4.52 31.49 -6.82
C SER A 424 -5.33 30.31 -6.28
N HIS A 425 -5.27 30.07 -4.97
CA HIS A 425 -6.10 29.09 -4.27
C HIS A 425 -6.70 29.66 -2.99
N ASP A 426 -7.76 29.02 -2.52
CA ASP A 426 -8.46 29.39 -1.30
C ASP A 426 -7.61 29.23 -0.05
N GLN A 427 -7.77 30.17 0.89
CA GLN A 427 -7.16 30.09 2.21
C GLN A 427 -8.13 30.47 3.33
N VAL A 428 -8.10 29.68 4.39
CA VAL A 428 -8.68 30.00 5.69
C VAL A 428 -7.56 30.43 6.63
N ILE A 429 -7.60 31.67 7.08
CA ILE A 429 -6.60 32.24 7.98
C ILE A 429 -7.25 32.54 9.33
N VAL A 430 -6.79 31.86 10.39
CA VAL A 430 -7.14 32.14 11.78
C VAL A 430 -5.96 32.85 12.44
N MET A 431 -6.15 34.11 12.80
CA MET A 431 -5.14 34.98 13.40
C MET A 431 -5.26 35.04 14.92
N GLY A 432 -4.14 35.31 15.58
CA GLY A 432 -4.03 35.38 17.04
C GLY A 432 -3.41 34.10 17.61
N VAL A 433 -2.33 34.26 18.38
CA VAL A 433 -1.61 33.13 19.02
C VAL A 433 -2.45 32.40 20.08
N GLY A 434 -3.53 33.02 20.57
CA GLY A 434 -4.50 32.39 21.47
C GLY A 434 -5.73 31.80 20.75
N THR A 435 -5.76 31.90 19.42
CA THR A 435 -6.94 31.58 18.61
C THR A 435 -6.68 30.33 17.77
N THR A 436 -7.48 29.30 17.98
CA THR A 436 -7.31 27.99 17.32
C THR A 436 -8.33 27.77 16.22
N LEU A 437 -7.98 26.87 15.29
CA LEU A 437 -8.94 26.20 14.43
C LEU A 437 -9.09 24.76 14.92
N THR A 438 -10.32 24.31 15.18
CA THR A 438 -10.62 22.89 15.43
C THR A 438 -11.25 22.29 14.18
N ALA A 439 -10.53 21.36 13.54
CA ALA A 439 -10.97 20.72 12.31
C ALA A 439 -11.94 19.57 12.58
N GLY A 440 -13.00 19.51 11.77
CA GLY A 440 -14.01 18.46 11.67
C GLY A 440 -14.61 18.48 10.25
N GLY A 441 -15.47 17.53 9.92
CA GLY A 441 -16.12 17.50 8.61
C GLY A 441 -15.20 17.07 7.47
N THR A 442 -15.52 17.46 6.23
CA THR A 442 -14.84 16.99 5.01
C THR A 442 -14.21 18.12 4.22
N ILE A 443 -13.02 17.88 3.67
CA ILE A 443 -12.35 18.80 2.74
C ILE A 443 -12.80 18.48 1.31
N VAL A 444 -13.16 19.50 0.53
CA VAL A 444 -13.56 19.38 -0.88
C VAL A 444 -12.74 20.33 -1.75
N PRO A 445 -11.53 19.95 -2.17
CA PRO A 445 -10.79 20.68 -3.19
C PRO A 445 -11.50 20.65 -4.55
N VAL A 446 -11.51 21.78 -5.25
CA VAL A 446 -12.12 21.97 -6.57
C VAL A 446 -11.11 22.62 -7.51
N LEU A 447 -10.90 22.01 -8.68
CA LEU A 447 -9.97 22.49 -9.71
C LEU A 447 -10.70 22.97 -10.98
N ARG A 448 -11.98 22.64 -11.13
CA ARG A 448 -12.82 22.92 -12.30
C ARG A 448 -14.17 23.43 -11.85
N ASP A 449 -14.84 24.18 -12.72
CA ASP A 449 -16.12 24.83 -12.42
C ASP A 449 -16.02 25.78 -11.22
N ILE A 450 -14.84 26.40 -11.07
CA ILE A 450 -14.57 27.46 -10.10
C ILE A 450 -15.22 28.76 -10.64
N PRO A 451 -16.11 29.42 -9.88
CA PRO A 451 -16.75 30.65 -10.30
C PRO A 451 -15.80 31.85 -10.24
N GLY A 452 -16.30 33.02 -10.61
CA GLY A 452 -15.54 34.27 -10.51
C GLY A 452 -14.43 34.39 -11.54
N ALA A 453 -13.25 34.84 -11.11
CA ALA A 453 -12.13 35.20 -11.99
C ALA A 453 -11.14 34.04 -12.23
N ALA A 454 -11.54 32.80 -11.95
CA ALA A 454 -10.71 31.61 -12.14
C ALA A 454 -10.50 31.25 -13.62
N THR A 455 -9.30 30.78 -13.96
CA THR A 455 -8.99 30.31 -15.32
C THR A 455 -9.56 28.93 -15.62
N ASN A 456 -9.77 28.08 -14.60
CA ASN A 456 -10.25 26.71 -14.73
C ASN A 456 -9.37 25.80 -15.61
N THR A 457 -8.10 26.14 -15.79
CA THR A 457 -7.14 25.38 -16.62
C THR A 457 -5.98 24.79 -15.83
N PHE A 458 -5.81 25.20 -14.57
CA PHE A 458 -4.70 24.78 -13.74
C PHE A 458 -4.69 23.27 -13.52
N THR A 459 -3.51 22.65 -13.63
CA THR A 459 -3.32 21.22 -13.41
C THR A 459 -2.09 21.05 -12.51
N PRO A 460 -2.26 20.57 -11.26
CA PRO A 460 -1.15 20.44 -10.32
C PRO A 460 -0.20 19.32 -10.75
N VAL A 461 1.03 19.35 -10.23
CA VAL A 461 2.05 18.30 -10.46
C VAL A 461 2.35 17.51 -9.19
N ILE A 462 2.80 16.25 -9.33
CA ILE A 462 3.09 15.37 -8.18
C ILE A 462 4.17 16.02 -7.28
N GLY A 463 3.89 16.03 -5.97
CA GLY A 463 4.71 16.68 -4.95
C GLY A 463 4.34 18.14 -4.70
N GLN A 464 3.48 18.75 -5.52
CA GLN A 464 3.05 20.14 -5.34
C GLN A 464 2.09 20.27 -4.15
N SER A 465 2.36 21.26 -3.28
CA SER A 465 1.60 21.54 -2.07
C SER A 465 0.88 22.88 -2.11
N PHE A 466 -0.32 22.95 -1.50
CA PHE A 466 -1.16 24.15 -1.37
C PHE A 466 -1.50 24.38 0.10
N ARG A 467 -1.12 25.54 0.65
CA ARG A 467 -1.35 25.92 2.04
C ARG A 467 -2.76 26.49 2.19
N VAL A 468 -3.71 25.64 2.52
CA VAL A 468 -5.15 25.99 2.52
C VAL A 468 -5.66 26.46 3.88
N ILE A 469 -4.99 26.08 4.98
CA ILE A 469 -5.32 26.53 6.33
C ILE A 469 -4.07 27.03 7.04
N GLN A 470 -4.21 28.17 7.70
CA GLN A 470 -3.23 28.72 8.65
C GLN A 470 -3.97 29.12 9.91
N ALA A 471 -3.55 28.61 11.08
CA ALA A 471 -4.16 28.91 12.36
C ALA A 471 -3.07 29.21 13.40
N GLN A 472 -2.82 30.48 13.66
CA GLN A 472 -1.67 30.93 14.47
C GLN A 472 -1.62 30.31 15.87
N GLY A 473 -2.77 30.19 16.56
CA GLY A 473 -2.85 29.54 17.88
C GLY A 473 -2.89 28.01 17.84
N GLY A 474 -2.97 27.41 16.65
CA GLY A 474 -2.89 25.97 16.45
C GLY A 474 -4.05 25.39 15.63
N LEU A 475 -3.76 24.32 14.89
CA LEU A 475 -4.72 23.49 14.20
C LEU A 475 -4.98 22.22 15.02
N LEU A 476 -6.15 22.14 15.63
CA LEU A 476 -6.61 21.03 16.47
C LEU A 476 -7.54 20.09 15.69
N GLY A 477 -7.84 18.92 16.25
CA GLY A 477 -8.75 17.95 15.63
C GLY A 477 -8.24 17.36 14.31
N SER A 478 -9.15 16.74 13.56
CA SER A 478 -8.89 16.16 12.24
C SER A 478 -10.14 16.32 11.39
N PHE A 479 -9.97 16.56 10.09
CA PHE A 479 -11.04 16.33 9.13
C PHE A 479 -11.35 14.82 9.12
N ALA A 480 -12.59 14.48 8.79
CA ALA A 480 -13.06 13.10 8.62
C ALA A 480 -12.64 12.50 7.27
N GLY A 481 -12.29 13.34 6.29
CA GLY A 481 -11.78 12.91 5.00
C GLY A 481 -11.57 14.04 4.01
N LEU A 482 -11.14 13.66 2.80
CA LEU A 482 -10.98 14.54 1.65
C LEU A 482 -11.65 13.93 0.42
N THR A 483 -12.56 14.69 -0.19
CA THR A 483 -13.19 14.34 -1.46
C THR A 483 -12.29 14.76 -2.60
N GLN A 484 -11.95 13.84 -3.51
CA GLN A 484 -11.10 14.16 -4.65
C GLN A 484 -11.84 15.05 -5.66
N PRO A 485 -11.17 16.03 -6.30
CA PRO A 485 -11.78 16.82 -7.36
C PRO A 485 -12.31 15.94 -8.49
N ALA A 486 -13.52 16.23 -8.99
CA ALA A 486 -14.14 15.50 -10.10
C ALA A 486 -13.41 15.71 -11.45
N GLY A 487 -12.65 16.80 -11.58
CA GLY A 487 -11.87 17.13 -12.77
C GLY A 487 -10.61 17.93 -12.42
N GLY A 488 -9.70 18.02 -13.39
CA GLY A 488 -8.49 18.85 -13.31
C GLY A 488 -7.25 18.21 -12.68
N LEU A 489 -7.38 17.01 -12.11
CA LEU A 489 -6.25 16.20 -11.68
C LEU A 489 -5.53 15.53 -12.87
N PRO A 490 -4.19 15.43 -12.86
CA PRO A 490 -3.48 14.49 -13.73
C PRO A 490 -3.97 13.05 -13.54
N ALA A 491 -3.94 12.25 -14.61
CA ALA A 491 -4.29 10.84 -14.55
C ALA A 491 -3.45 10.09 -13.52
N GLY A 492 -4.12 9.27 -12.70
CA GLY A 492 -3.47 8.47 -11.64
C GLY A 492 -2.88 9.30 -10.50
N SER A 493 -3.37 10.52 -10.26
CA SER A 493 -3.01 11.34 -9.10
C SER A 493 -4.20 11.52 -8.13
N ARG A 494 -3.91 11.97 -6.91
CA ARG A 494 -4.90 12.35 -5.90
C ARG A 494 -4.33 13.41 -4.96
N PHE A 495 -5.19 14.12 -4.23
CA PHE A 495 -4.77 14.94 -3.10
C PHE A 495 -4.73 14.12 -1.80
N ASP A 496 -3.70 14.39 -0.99
CA ASP A 496 -3.65 14.02 0.42
C ASP A 496 -3.36 15.26 1.27
N ALA A 497 -3.53 15.11 2.59
CA ALA A 497 -3.33 16.19 3.54
C ALA A 497 -2.06 15.98 4.37
N ILE A 498 -1.28 17.06 4.56
CA ILE A 498 -0.20 17.14 5.53
C ILE A 498 -0.58 18.15 6.59
N TYR A 499 -0.76 17.65 7.83
CA TYR A 499 -1.01 18.48 8.99
C TYR A 499 0.29 18.92 9.63
N HIS A 500 0.37 20.22 9.91
CA HIS A 500 1.38 20.83 10.77
C HIS A 500 0.75 21.20 12.12
N ALA A 501 1.54 21.80 13.01
CA ALA A 501 1.03 22.31 14.29
C ALA A 501 0.00 23.44 14.11
N ASN A 502 0.19 24.29 13.10
CA ASN A 502 -0.58 25.52 12.88
C ASN A 502 -1.07 25.66 11.42
N ALA A 503 -1.07 24.58 10.64
CA ALA A 503 -1.41 24.66 9.22
C ALA A 503 -1.83 23.32 8.63
N LEU A 504 -2.52 23.39 7.49
CA LEU A 504 -2.83 22.25 6.63
C LEU A 504 -2.35 22.53 5.20
N ASP A 505 -1.61 21.57 4.65
CA ASP A 505 -1.26 21.54 3.23
C ASP A 505 -2.02 20.42 2.52
N LEU A 506 -2.62 20.73 1.35
CA LEU A 506 -3.03 19.72 0.39
C LEU A 506 -1.87 19.44 -0.56
N VAL A 507 -1.51 18.17 -0.76
CA VAL A 507 -0.37 17.78 -1.59
C VAL A 507 -0.81 16.78 -2.64
N LEU A 508 -0.40 17.01 -3.89
CA LEU A 508 -0.69 16.08 -4.97
C LEU A 508 0.28 14.88 -4.92
N THR A 509 -0.27 13.68 -4.93
CA THR A 509 0.46 12.42 -4.81
C THR A 509 0.00 11.44 -5.91
N PRO A 510 0.72 10.33 -6.13
CA PRO A 510 0.17 9.23 -6.93
C PRO A 510 -1.10 8.67 -6.26
N SER A 511 -2.08 8.34 -7.08
CA SER A 511 -3.29 7.63 -6.65
C SER A 511 -2.93 6.28 -6.00
N ARG A 512 -1.92 5.59 -6.56
CA ARG A 512 -1.31 4.36 -6.05
C ARG A 512 0.21 4.40 -6.26
N TYR A 513 0.97 4.01 -5.26
CA TYR A 513 2.42 3.78 -5.39
C TYR A 513 2.72 2.46 -6.10
N ALA A 514 1.79 1.51 -6.11
CA ALA A 514 1.90 0.25 -6.83
C ALA A 514 1.88 0.39 -8.36
N ASP A 515 1.32 1.49 -8.89
CA ASP A 515 1.13 1.72 -10.32
C ASP A 515 1.35 3.20 -10.68
N LEU A 516 2.55 3.48 -11.20
CA LEU A 516 2.96 4.82 -11.65
C LEU A 516 2.90 4.97 -13.17
N ALA A 517 2.37 3.98 -13.90
CA ALA A 517 2.25 4.06 -15.36
C ALA A 517 1.35 5.23 -15.83
N PRO A 518 0.24 5.59 -15.15
CA PRO A 518 -0.55 6.77 -15.50
C PRO A 518 0.24 8.09 -15.43
N LEU A 519 1.30 8.14 -14.62
CA LEU A 519 2.20 9.28 -14.50
C LEU A 519 3.33 9.27 -15.55
N GLY A 520 3.30 8.32 -16.50
CA GLY A 520 4.34 8.12 -17.50
C GLY A 520 5.64 7.52 -16.95
N LEU A 521 5.63 6.98 -15.72
CA LEU A 521 6.83 6.43 -15.09
C LEU A 521 6.90 4.92 -15.27
N ARG A 522 8.11 4.43 -15.56
CA ARG A 522 8.40 2.99 -15.59
C ARG A 522 8.72 2.50 -14.19
N GLN A 523 8.12 1.39 -13.78
CA GLN A 523 8.42 0.71 -12.52
C GLN A 523 9.04 -0.66 -12.72
N ARG A 524 9.92 -1.04 -11.79
CA ARG A 524 10.38 -2.43 -11.62
C ARG A 524 9.35 -3.22 -10.81
N ALA A 525 9.37 -4.54 -10.94
CA ALA A 525 8.45 -5.43 -10.21
C ALA A 525 8.52 -5.23 -8.68
N ASN A 526 9.72 -5.05 -8.12
CA ASN A 526 9.85 -4.80 -6.68
C ASN A 526 9.31 -3.43 -6.27
N GLN A 527 9.41 -2.41 -7.12
CA GLN A 527 8.86 -1.08 -6.86
C GLN A 527 7.33 -1.12 -6.82
N ALA A 528 6.69 -1.80 -7.78
CA ALA A 528 5.24 -2.01 -7.77
C ALA A 528 4.77 -2.81 -6.54
N SER A 529 5.51 -3.88 -6.20
CA SER A 529 5.19 -4.75 -5.07
C SER A 529 5.26 -4.01 -3.72
N VAL A 530 6.36 -3.29 -3.44
CA VAL A 530 6.46 -2.48 -2.22
C VAL A 530 5.54 -1.26 -2.26
N GLY A 531 5.25 -0.72 -3.45
CA GLY A 531 4.24 0.31 -3.66
C GLY A 531 2.86 -0.14 -3.18
N GLY A 532 2.48 -1.39 -3.47
CA GLY A 532 1.24 -1.98 -2.95
C GLY A 532 1.21 -2.09 -1.43
N ALA A 533 2.34 -2.43 -0.79
CA ALA A 533 2.45 -2.44 0.66
C ALA A 533 2.35 -1.02 1.26
N ILE A 534 2.94 -0.01 0.59
CA ILE A 534 2.80 1.40 0.99
C ILE A 534 1.35 1.84 0.86
N ASP A 535 0.67 1.52 -0.24
CA ASP A 535 -0.74 1.85 -0.46
C ASP A 535 -1.63 1.21 0.62
N ALA A 536 -1.34 -0.02 1.04
CA ALA A 536 -2.11 -0.73 2.07
C ALA A 536 -1.99 -0.12 3.47
N ILE A 537 -0.84 0.48 3.81
CA ILE A 537 -0.63 1.16 5.10
C ILE A 537 -0.83 2.68 5.03
N ARG A 538 -1.22 3.18 3.85
CA ARG A 538 -1.42 4.60 3.60
C ARG A 538 -2.68 5.08 4.32
N PRO A 539 -2.59 6.13 5.16
CA PRO A 539 -3.77 6.72 5.80
C PRO A 539 -4.79 7.19 4.75
N ALA A 540 -6.07 7.19 5.14
CA ALA A 540 -7.11 7.76 4.28
C ALA A 540 -6.85 9.25 4.01
N ALA A 541 -7.16 9.68 2.79
CA ALA A 541 -6.91 11.06 2.37
C ALA A 541 -7.68 12.05 3.26
N GLY A 542 -7.02 13.15 3.65
CA GLY A 542 -7.61 14.20 4.47
C GLY A 542 -7.50 13.99 5.99
N LEU A 543 -7.23 12.77 6.47
CA LEU A 543 -7.09 12.52 7.91
C LEU A 543 -5.74 13.03 8.45
N ARG A 544 -5.75 13.47 9.72
CA ARG A 544 -4.52 13.71 10.47
C ARG A 544 -3.82 12.38 10.76
N MET A 545 -2.62 12.24 10.23
CA MET A 545 -1.75 11.09 10.48
C MET A 545 -1.22 11.12 11.92
N ASP A 546 -1.04 9.93 12.51
CA ASP A 546 -0.23 9.80 13.72
C ASP A 546 1.25 10.17 13.45
N SER A 547 2.04 10.32 14.52
CA SER A 547 3.43 10.75 14.40
C SER A 547 4.31 9.76 13.62
N ALA A 548 4.02 8.46 13.67
CA ALA A 548 4.78 7.44 12.97
C ALA A 548 4.51 7.49 11.47
N ALA A 549 3.25 7.55 11.05
CA ALA A 549 2.82 7.70 9.67
C ALA A 549 3.26 9.05 9.07
N ALA A 550 3.03 10.16 9.79
CA ALA A 550 3.40 11.51 9.34
C ALA A 550 4.91 11.61 9.04
N SER A 551 5.73 10.95 9.86
CA SER A 551 7.19 10.96 9.70
C SER A 551 7.69 10.21 8.45
N VAL A 552 6.86 9.40 7.79
CA VAL A 552 7.17 8.66 6.56
C VAL A 552 6.42 9.23 5.36
N PHE A 553 5.11 9.38 5.49
CA PHE A 553 4.25 9.84 4.42
C PHE A 553 4.40 11.33 4.13
N GLY A 554 4.71 12.18 5.11
CA GLY A 554 5.00 13.60 4.85
C GLY A 554 6.12 13.78 3.82
N PRO A 555 7.34 13.26 4.08
CA PRO A 555 8.44 13.30 3.12
C PRO A 555 8.14 12.58 1.79
N LEU A 556 7.37 11.49 1.82
CA LEU A 556 7.01 10.71 0.62
C LEU A 556 6.00 11.45 -0.28
N TYR A 557 5.01 12.10 0.32
CA TYR A 557 3.97 12.88 -0.37
C TYR A 557 4.57 14.11 -1.06
N SER A 558 5.61 14.70 -0.47
CA SER A 558 6.31 15.86 -1.04
C SER A 558 7.37 15.50 -2.10
N LEU A 559 7.53 14.23 -2.48
CA LEU A 559 8.48 13.87 -3.53
C LEU A 559 7.97 14.28 -4.92
N PRO A 560 8.84 14.82 -5.80
CA PRO A 560 8.51 14.92 -7.21
C PRO A 560 8.39 13.51 -7.84
N ALA A 561 7.57 13.39 -8.88
CA ALA A 561 7.24 12.11 -9.52
C ALA A 561 8.47 11.23 -9.82
N GLN A 562 9.53 11.83 -10.36
CA GLN A 562 10.74 11.13 -10.81
C GLN A 562 11.57 10.56 -9.66
N ALA A 563 11.41 11.06 -8.43
CA ALA A 563 12.14 10.57 -7.25
C ALA A 563 11.47 9.35 -6.60
N ILE A 564 10.19 9.10 -6.88
CA ILE A 564 9.40 8.04 -6.24
C ILE A 564 9.99 6.64 -6.51
N PRO A 565 10.34 6.24 -7.74
CA PRO A 565 10.88 4.89 -8.00
C PRO A 565 12.13 4.56 -7.19
N ALA A 566 13.04 5.53 -7.03
CA ALA A 566 14.26 5.35 -6.23
C ALA A 566 13.95 5.21 -4.74
N ALA A 567 12.96 5.95 -4.22
CA ALA A 567 12.48 5.77 -2.84
C ALA A 567 11.87 4.37 -2.63
N LEU A 568 11.09 3.86 -3.60
CA LEU A 568 10.53 2.51 -3.54
C LEU A 568 11.62 1.42 -3.54
N ASP A 569 12.67 1.56 -4.36
CA ASP A 569 13.81 0.65 -4.34
C ASP A 569 14.47 0.63 -2.94
N GLN A 570 14.69 1.81 -2.35
CA GLN A 570 15.23 1.95 -1.00
C GLN A 570 14.30 1.44 0.10
N ILE A 571 12.99 1.25 -0.12
CA ILE A 571 12.06 0.68 0.87
C ILE A 571 11.94 -0.84 0.71
N SER A 572 12.06 -1.37 -0.52
CA SER A 572 11.78 -2.78 -0.89
C SER A 572 12.51 -3.85 -0.07
N GLY A 573 13.72 -3.59 0.39
CA GLY A 573 14.54 -4.58 1.09
C GLY A 573 15.19 -5.64 0.20
N VAL A 574 15.28 -5.43 -1.12
CA VAL A 574 15.82 -6.42 -2.08
C VAL A 574 17.20 -6.96 -1.73
N VAL A 575 18.04 -6.17 -1.04
CA VAL A 575 19.37 -6.60 -0.59
C VAL A 575 19.36 -7.88 0.26
N HIS A 576 18.23 -8.16 0.95
CA HIS A 576 18.07 -9.41 1.70
C HIS A 576 17.96 -10.63 0.78
N GLN A 577 17.40 -10.50 -0.41
CA GLN A 577 17.36 -11.57 -1.41
C GLN A 577 18.71 -11.68 -2.14
N ASP A 578 19.36 -10.54 -2.41
CA ASP A 578 20.71 -10.51 -2.98
C ASP A 578 21.72 -11.23 -2.07
N ALA A 579 21.59 -11.08 -0.75
CA ALA A 579 22.40 -11.79 0.23
C ALA A 579 22.21 -13.32 0.20
N LEU A 580 20.99 -13.82 -0.06
CA LEU A 580 20.77 -15.27 -0.22
C LEU A 580 21.44 -15.81 -1.48
N ALA A 581 21.34 -15.07 -2.59
CA ALA A 581 22.05 -15.41 -3.82
C ALA A 581 23.57 -15.37 -3.62
N ALA A 582 24.10 -14.42 -2.86
CA ALA A 582 25.52 -14.34 -2.51
C ALA A 582 25.99 -15.51 -1.63
N SER A 583 25.18 -15.98 -0.68
CA SER A 583 25.50 -17.17 0.13
C SER A 583 25.67 -18.43 -0.71
N LEU A 584 24.85 -18.58 -1.76
CA LEU A 584 25.03 -19.66 -2.74
C LEU A 584 26.39 -19.56 -3.45
N THR A 585 26.83 -18.35 -3.80
CA THR A 585 28.15 -18.10 -4.37
C THR A 585 29.28 -18.44 -3.39
N HIS A 586 29.17 -18.04 -2.11
CA HIS A 586 30.14 -18.43 -1.07
C HIS A 586 30.30 -19.96 -1.00
N ARG A 587 29.18 -20.67 -0.95
CA ARG A 587 29.17 -22.13 -0.82
C ARG A 587 29.81 -22.83 -2.03
N ARG A 588 29.57 -22.31 -3.23
CA ARG A 588 30.16 -22.80 -4.48
C ARG A 588 31.66 -22.48 -4.58
N MET A 589 32.11 -21.33 -4.07
CA MET A 589 33.55 -21.01 -3.99
C MET A 589 34.31 -22.00 -3.10
N PHE A 590 33.74 -22.36 -1.94
CA PHE A 590 34.33 -23.40 -1.07
C PHE A 590 34.35 -24.77 -1.75
N GLY A 591 33.24 -25.17 -2.38
CA GLY A 591 33.18 -26.42 -3.16
C GLY A 591 34.23 -26.47 -4.28
N ALA A 592 34.42 -25.36 -5.01
CA ALA A 592 35.45 -25.24 -6.03
C ALA A 592 36.87 -25.44 -5.46
N ALA A 593 37.16 -24.91 -4.27
CA ALA A 593 38.46 -25.12 -3.61
C ALA A 593 38.72 -26.60 -3.28
N THR A 594 37.69 -27.35 -2.86
CA THR A 594 37.76 -28.81 -2.64
C THR A 594 37.91 -29.56 -3.96
N ASN A 595 37.16 -29.21 -5.00
CA ASN A 595 37.27 -29.86 -6.31
C ASN A 595 38.65 -29.64 -6.94
N ARG A 596 39.26 -28.45 -6.78
CA ARG A 596 40.64 -28.20 -7.20
C ARG A 596 41.66 -29.05 -6.43
N ARG A 597 41.33 -29.53 -5.23
CA ARG A 597 42.19 -30.47 -4.49
C ARG A 597 42.06 -31.87 -5.09
N LEU A 598 40.84 -32.33 -5.35
CA LEU A 598 40.58 -33.61 -6.00
C LEU A 598 41.23 -33.71 -7.38
N ALA A 599 41.16 -32.65 -8.19
CA ALA A 599 41.83 -32.58 -9.48
C ALA A 599 43.36 -32.70 -9.36
N ALA A 600 43.97 -32.01 -8.40
CA ALA A 600 45.41 -32.11 -8.13
C ALA A 600 45.83 -33.53 -7.68
N ILE A 601 44.98 -34.21 -6.93
CA ILE A 601 45.22 -35.61 -6.54
C ILE A 601 45.21 -36.53 -7.78
N ARG A 602 44.24 -36.36 -8.69
CA ARG A 602 44.12 -37.17 -9.93
C ARG A 602 45.28 -37.00 -10.90
N SER A 603 45.81 -35.79 -11.05
CA SER A 603 46.92 -35.51 -11.96
C SER A 603 48.26 -36.13 -11.52
N GLY A 604 48.28 -36.84 -10.39
CA GLY A 604 49.49 -37.44 -9.85
C GLY A 604 50.41 -36.42 -9.18
N ASP A 605 49.91 -35.22 -8.90
CA ASP A 605 50.57 -34.20 -8.07
C ASP A 605 50.47 -34.53 -6.56
N ALA A 606 50.18 -35.81 -6.33
CA ALA A 606 50.07 -36.55 -5.12
C ALA A 606 51.48 -36.93 -4.58
N GLY A 607 52.07 -38.09 -4.88
CA GLY A 607 53.18 -38.80 -4.15
C GLY A 607 54.19 -37.99 -3.29
N LEU A 608 54.72 -38.44 -2.13
CA LEU A 608 54.83 -39.73 -1.43
C LEU A 608 54.89 -39.49 0.11
N VAL A 609 54.45 -40.44 0.95
CA VAL A 609 55.01 -40.64 2.31
C VAL A 609 55.09 -42.14 2.55
N GLY A 610 56.30 -42.61 2.82
CA GLY A 610 56.57 -43.88 3.46
C GLY A 610 57.76 -43.67 4.38
N ALA A 611 57.51 -43.38 5.66
CA ALA A 611 58.37 -43.74 6.80
C ALA A 611 57.80 -43.14 8.10
N GLN A 612 57.75 -43.98 9.13
CA GLN A 612 57.24 -43.70 10.46
C GLN A 612 58.13 -42.66 11.18
N GLY A 613 57.55 -41.56 11.68
CA GLY A 613 58.26 -40.59 12.52
C GLY A 613 57.32 -39.50 13.05
N ALA A 614 57.15 -39.44 14.38
CA ALA A 614 56.08 -38.71 15.07
C ALA A 614 56.13 -37.16 14.95
N LEU A 615 55.04 -36.56 14.47
CA LEU A 615 54.64 -35.18 14.80
C LEU A 615 53.14 -35.16 15.12
N ALA A 616 52.79 -35.04 16.40
CA ALA A 616 51.41 -34.87 16.86
C ALA A 616 51.13 -33.38 17.11
N PRO A 617 50.12 -32.76 16.46
CA PRO A 617 49.72 -31.39 16.80
C PRO A 617 49.12 -31.37 18.22
N ARG A 618 49.63 -30.48 19.09
CA ARG A 618 48.99 -30.16 20.37
C ARG A 618 48.25 -28.83 20.24
N VAL A 619 46.93 -28.86 20.52
CA VAL A 619 46.12 -27.66 20.70
C VAL A 619 46.00 -27.41 22.20
N THR A 620 46.67 -26.39 22.71
CA THR A 620 46.47 -25.90 24.08
C THR A 620 45.53 -24.70 24.07
N LEU A 621 44.42 -24.83 24.77
CA LEU A 621 43.48 -23.75 25.04
C LEU A 621 43.87 -23.10 26.36
N ASP A 622 44.42 -21.90 26.31
CA ASP A 622 44.55 -21.06 27.50
C ASP A 622 43.24 -20.28 27.71
N SER A 623 42.94 -20.02 28.98
CA SER A 623 41.79 -19.30 29.54
C SER A 623 41.46 -17.95 28.89
N ALA A 624 42.36 -17.39 28.08
CA ALA A 624 42.18 -16.14 27.32
C ALA A 624 41.59 -16.29 25.89
N ARG A 625 41.09 -17.47 25.48
CA ARG A 625 40.44 -17.71 24.15
C ARG A 625 41.30 -17.45 22.90
N THR A 626 42.62 -17.62 22.99
CA THR A 626 43.51 -17.56 21.82
C THR A 626 44.02 -18.95 21.49
N ALA A 627 43.67 -19.50 20.32
CA ALA A 627 44.24 -20.74 19.83
C ALA A 627 45.67 -20.49 19.34
N ARG A 628 46.68 -21.05 20.01
CA ARG A 628 48.06 -21.02 19.53
C ARG A 628 48.41 -22.38 18.92
N MET A 629 48.77 -22.36 17.64
CA MET A 629 49.30 -23.54 16.95
C MET A 629 50.82 -23.39 16.90
N SER A 630 51.55 -24.22 17.64
CA SER A 630 53.01 -24.27 17.58
C SER A 630 53.46 -25.59 16.94
N VAL A 631 54.43 -25.50 16.04
CA VAL A 631 55.13 -26.65 15.45
C VAL A 631 56.53 -26.62 16.05
N LEU A 632 56.86 -27.61 16.88
CA LEU A 632 58.21 -27.80 17.42
C LEU A 632 58.84 -29.04 16.76
N PRO A 633 60.07 -28.96 16.23
CA PRO A 633 60.77 -30.14 15.73
C PRO A 633 61.25 -31.00 16.91
N GLY A 634 60.82 -32.26 16.95
CA GLY A 634 61.40 -33.27 17.82
C GLY A 634 62.66 -33.85 17.17
N ALA A 635 63.83 -33.58 17.73
CA ALA A 635 65.09 -34.17 17.29
C ALA A 635 65.14 -35.66 17.68
N GLY A 636 65.02 -36.56 16.68
CA GLY A 636 65.25 -38.00 16.83
C GLY A 636 66.28 -38.45 15.79
N ASN A 637 67.43 -38.90 16.27
CA ASN A 637 68.59 -39.33 15.49
C ASN A 637 68.37 -40.76 14.93
N GLY A 638 68.41 -40.95 13.60
CA GLY A 638 68.30 -42.27 12.97
C GLY A 638 68.56 -42.22 11.45
N GLY A 639 69.53 -43.02 10.99
CA GLY A 639 70.24 -42.89 9.72
C GLY A 639 69.42 -43.03 8.43
N TRP A 640 69.92 -42.34 7.39
CA TRP A 640 69.38 -42.31 6.04
C TRP A 640 69.94 -43.49 5.23
N ALA A 641 69.05 -44.32 4.68
CA ALA A 641 69.36 -45.18 3.55
C ALA A 641 68.42 -44.81 2.39
N PRO A 642 68.92 -44.57 1.17
CA PRO A 642 68.09 -44.17 0.03
C PRO A 642 67.32 -45.39 -0.51
N HIS A 643 66.01 -45.27 -0.68
CA HIS A 643 65.21 -46.19 -1.49
C HIS A 643 65.25 -45.75 -2.95
N GLU A 644 65.70 -46.64 -3.84
CA GLU A 644 65.66 -46.46 -5.30
C GLU A 644 64.21 -46.34 -5.78
N ALA A 645 63.95 -45.35 -6.63
CA ALA A 645 62.70 -45.17 -7.33
C ALA A 645 62.62 -46.19 -8.47
N THR A 646 61.69 -47.15 -8.40
CA THR A 646 61.31 -47.95 -9.57
C THR A 646 60.51 -47.09 -10.53
N GLU A 647 60.97 -47.03 -11.77
CA GLU A 647 60.25 -46.54 -12.94
C GLU A 647 59.01 -47.39 -13.19
N ASP A 648 57.89 -47.09 -12.53
CA ASP A 648 56.59 -47.52 -13.03
C ASP A 648 55.54 -46.43 -12.80
N GLY A 649 54.77 -46.15 -13.85
CA GLY A 649 53.91 -44.98 -14.04
C GLY A 649 52.63 -44.97 -13.20
N SER A 650 52.61 -45.58 -12.03
CA SER A 650 51.43 -45.63 -11.15
C SER A 650 51.19 -44.28 -10.47
N ARG A 651 50.42 -43.40 -11.13
CA ARG A 651 49.90 -42.17 -10.52
C ARG A 651 48.86 -42.48 -9.43
N GLY A 652 49.06 -41.92 -8.24
CA GLY A 652 47.95 -41.57 -7.32
C GLY A 652 47.87 -42.30 -5.98
N GLY A 653 48.79 -43.20 -5.65
CA GLY A 653 48.85 -43.82 -4.32
C GLY A 653 49.79 -43.06 -3.38
N PHE A 654 49.26 -42.43 -2.34
CA PHE A 654 50.07 -42.11 -1.16
C PHE A 654 49.77 -43.12 -0.06
N GLU A 655 50.79 -43.71 0.57
CA GLU A 655 50.62 -44.43 1.84
C GLU A 655 50.59 -43.44 3.01
N GLY A 656 49.49 -42.68 3.19
CA GLY A 656 49.42 -41.76 4.32
C GLY A 656 48.34 -40.71 4.28
N TRP A 657 48.45 -39.76 5.22
CA TRP A 657 47.62 -38.57 5.31
C TRP A 657 48.31 -37.39 4.60
N SER A 658 47.55 -36.57 3.89
CA SER A 658 48.01 -35.31 3.32
C SER A 658 47.21 -34.15 3.91
N VAL A 659 47.86 -33.02 4.17
CA VAL A 659 47.22 -31.77 4.64
C VAL A 659 47.44 -30.66 3.62
N TRP A 660 46.41 -29.85 3.39
CA TRP A 660 46.46 -28.73 2.46
C TRP A 660 45.73 -27.50 3.00
N GLY A 661 46.16 -26.34 2.54
CA GLY A 661 45.52 -25.06 2.84
C GLY A 661 45.42 -24.17 1.62
N ARG A 662 44.31 -23.43 1.49
CA ARG A 662 44.06 -22.46 0.42
C ARG A 662 43.48 -21.17 0.97
N ALA A 663 44.05 -20.04 0.60
CA ALA A 663 43.40 -18.75 0.69
C ALA A 663 42.52 -18.54 -0.55
N ILE A 664 41.31 -18.01 -0.36
CA ILE A 664 40.34 -17.78 -1.43
C ILE A 664 39.86 -16.34 -1.40
N GLY A 665 39.77 -15.71 -2.57
CA GLY A 665 39.22 -14.38 -2.77
C GLY A 665 38.30 -14.39 -3.98
N GLY A 666 37.21 -13.63 -3.92
CA GLY A 666 36.25 -13.56 -5.01
C GLY A 666 35.55 -12.22 -5.10
N TRP A 667 35.23 -11.81 -6.33
CA TRP A 667 34.49 -10.58 -6.60
C TRP A 667 33.59 -10.78 -7.81
N GLY A 668 32.51 -10.01 -7.88
CA GLY A 668 31.58 -10.11 -8.98
C GLY A 668 30.48 -9.05 -8.92
N SER A 669 29.67 -9.05 -9.96
CA SER A 669 28.51 -8.18 -10.06
C SER A 669 27.37 -8.87 -10.76
N ARG A 670 26.16 -8.42 -10.42
CA ARG A 670 24.89 -8.78 -11.02
C ARG A 670 24.24 -7.51 -11.53
N GLY A 671 24.08 -7.40 -12.84
CA GLY A 671 23.35 -6.28 -13.47
C GLY A 671 21.86 -6.34 -13.17
N GLY A 672 21.25 -5.17 -13.05
CA GLY A 672 19.81 -5.05 -12.81
C GLY A 672 18.93 -5.45 -13.99
N ASP A 673 17.65 -5.60 -13.70
CA ASP A 673 16.62 -5.93 -14.68
C ASP A 673 15.25 -5.33 -14.32
N GLY A 674 14.19 -5.69 -15.04
CA GLY A 674 12.83 -5.22 -14.74
C GLY A 674 12.30 -5.58 -13.34
N ARG A 675 13.05 -6.32 -12.51
CA ARG A 675 12.68 -6.67 -11.13
C ARG A 675 13.49 -5.89 -10.10
N ALA A 676 14.80 -5.79 -10.26
CA ALA A 676 15.69 -5.20 -9.25
C ALA A 676 16.89 -4.42 -9.84
N PRO A 677 17.47 -3.43 -9.12
CA PRO A 677 18.58 -2.58 -9.58
C PRO A 677 19.91 -3.29 -9.90
N GLY A 678 20.23 -4.41 -9.25
CA GLY A 678 21.53 -5.09 -9.36
C GLY A 678 22.32 -5.04 -8.03
N TYR A 679 23.46 -5.73 -7.97
CA TYR A 679 24.34 -5.73 -6.80
C TYR A 679 25.78 -6.13 -7.13
N GLY A 680 26.73 -5.67 -6.30
CA GLY A 680 28.12 -6.12 -6.25
C GLY A 680 28.36 -7.12 -5.11
N LEU A 681 29.29 -8.05 -5.32
CA LEU A 681 29.71 -9.05 -4.33
C LEU A 681 31.24 -9.04 -4.21
N GLN A 682 31.74 -9.08 -2.98
CA GLN A 682 33.14 -9.32 -2.66
C GLN A 682 33.23 -10.33 -1.52
N SER A 683 34.20 -11.25 -1.57
CA SER A 683 34.38 -12.32 -0.60
C SER A 683 35.86 -12.65 -0.42
N GLY A 684 36.25 -13.04 0.78
CA GLY A 684 37.58 -13.52 1.12
C GLY A 684 37.52 -14.58 2.22
N GLY A 685 38.46 -15.52 2.22
CA GLY A 685 38.44 -16.60 3.19
C GLY A 685 39.62 -17.54 3.08
N ALA A 686 39.56 -18.61 3.86
CA ALA A 686 40.54 -19.68 3.86
C ALA A 686 39.87 -21.04 4.03
N VAL A 687 40.47 -22.06 3.43
CA VAL A 687 40.07 -23.46 3.50
C VAL A 687 41.28 -24.29 3.91
N VAL A 688 41.09 -25.20 4.84
CA VAL A 688 42.08 -26.20 5.25
C VAL A 688 41.47 -27.58 5.15
N GLY A 689 42.24 -28.58 4.75
CA GLY A 689 41.73 -29.93 4.61
C GLY A 689 42.80 -30.99 4.79
N MET A 690 42.32 -32.22 4.96
CA MET A 690 43.16 -33.41 4.99
C MET A 690 42.50 -34.55 4.21
N ASP A 691 43.31 -35.38 3.58
CA ASP A 691 42.87 -36.52 2.78
C ASP A 691 43.82 -37.71 2.91
N ARG A 692 43.31 -38.91 2.63
CA ARG A 692 44.02 -40.18 2.74
C ARG A 692 43.58 -41.16 1.65
N SER A 693 44.53 -41.97 1.18
CA SER A 693 44.26 -43.15 0.35
C SER A 693 43.77 -44.33 1.21
N PHE A 694 42.63 -44.91 0.84
CA PHE A 694 42.02 -46.05 1.54
C PHE A 694 42.24 -47.38 0.81
N ALA A 695 42.28 -47.32 -0.52
CA ALA A 695 42.57 -48.44 -1.41
C ALA A 695 43.19 -47.88 -2.71
N PRO A 696 43.81 -48.71 -3.56
CA PRO A 696 44.30 -48.25 -4.86
C PRO A 696 43.22 -47.50 -5.63
N GLY A 697 43.48 -46.22 -5.92
CA GLY A 697 42.56 -45.34 -6.62
C GLY A 697 41.42 -44.75 -5.78
N LEU A 698 41.26 -45.11 -4.50
CA LEU A 698 40.20 -44.59 -3.63
C LEU A 698 40.76 -43.65 -2.56
N ILE A 699 40.37 -42.39 -2.62
CA ILE A 699 40.79 -41.33 -1.70
C ILE A 699 39.56 -40.70 -1.05
N GLY A 700 39.68 -40.39 0.25
CA GLY A 700 38.67 -39.64 0.98
C GLY A 700 39.31 -38.59 1.88
N GLY A 701 38.59 -37.50 2.11
CA GLY A 701 39.09 -36.41 2.92
C GLY A 701 38.00 -35.50 3.47
N VAL A 702 38.44 -34.59 4.32
CA VAL A 702 37.62 -33.57 4.96
C VAL A 702 38.23 -32.20 4.77
N ALA A 703 37.41 -31.16 4.70
CA ALA A 703 37.87 -29.77 4.68
C ALA A 703 36.96 -28.89 5.54
N LEU A 704 37.57 -27.87 6.14
CA LEU A 704 36.92 -26.83 6.92
C LEU A 704 37.30 -25.47 6.34
N GLY A 705 36.40 -24.50 6.38
CA GLY A 705 36.68 -23.17 5.87
C GLY A 705 35.89 -22.07 6.55
N PHE A 706 36.45 -20.87 6.45
CA PHE A 706 35.84 -19.63 6.87
C PHE A 706 35.85 -18.65 5.69
N GLN A 707 34.72 -17.99 5.46
CA GLN A 707 34.57 -16.95 4.44
C GLN A 707 33.85 -15.74 5.01
N ARG A 708 34.31 -14.56 4.65
CA ARG A 708 33.62 -13.30 4.90
C ARG A 708 33.38 -12.60 3.57
N GLY A 709 32.17 -12.13 3.36
CA GLY A 709 31.80 -11.38 2.17
C GLY A 709 30.89 -10.22 2.46
N GLN A 710 30.79 -9.34 1.48
CA GLN A 710 29.96 -8.15 1.49
C GLN A 710 29.18 -8.08 0.19
N VAL A 711 27.89 -7.81 0.33
CA VAL A 711 26.95 -7.53 -0.76
C VAL A 711 26.58 -6.07 -0.67
N ASP A 712 26.79 -5.34 -1.76
CA ASP A 712 26.37 -3.95 -1.91
C ASP A 712 25.33 -3.88 -3.02
N GLY A 713 24.09 -3.52 -2.67
CA GLY A 713 23.00 -3.37 -3.62
C GLY A 713 23.07 -2.03 -4.36
N ASP A 714 22.85 -2.07 -5.68
CA ASP A 714 22.80 -0.87 -6.52
C ASP A 714 21.57 -0.02 -6.14
N GLY A 715 21.61 1.28 -6.47
CA GLY A 715 20.49 2.20 -6.18
C GLY A 715 20.26 2.46 -4.68
N ALA A 716 21.30 2.30 -3.86
CA ALA A 716 21.24 2.44 -2.39
C ALA A 716 20.25 1.48 -1.70
N THR A 717 20.02 0.30 -2.28
CA THR A 717 19.11 -0.73 -1.74
C THR A 717 19.63 -1.40 -0.48
N GLY A 718 20.92 -1.27 -0.16
CA GLY A 718 21.50 -1.62 1.13
C GLY A 718 22.86 -2.33 1.03
N ARG A 719 23.37 -2.76 2.19
CA ARG A 719 24.58 -3.58 2.33
C ARG A 719 24.34 -4.73 3.30
N VAL A 720 24.87 -5.90 2.98
CA VAL A 720 24.86 -7.06 3.87
C VAL A 720 26.25 -7.67 3.98
N ASN A 721 26.74 -7.87 5.20
CA ASN A 721 27.93 -8.68 5.47
C ASN A 721 27.51 -10.13 5.76
N ILE A 722 28.23 -11.08 5.20
CA ILE A 722 27.99 -12.51 5.34
C ILE A 722 29.25 -13.16 5.88
N GLU A 723 29.15 -13.82 7.03
CA GLU A 723 30.23 -14.63 7.59
C GLU A 723 29.80 -16.09 7.60
N SER A 724 30.56 -16.95 6.89
CA SER A 724 30.23 -18.35 6.67
C SER A 724 31.32 -19.26 7.24
N TYR A 725 30.91 -20.29 7.97
CA TYR A 725 31.75 -21.38 8.47
C TYR A 725 31.27 -22.66 7.78
N GLN A 726 32.14 -23.33 7.04
CA GLN A 726 31.78 -24.42 6.15
C GLN A 726 32.64 -25.66 6.38
N ALA A 727 32.07 -26.82 6.11
CA ALA A 727 32.73 -28.10 6.17
C ALA A 727 32.35 -28.96 4.96
N SER A 728 33.27 -29.76 4.44
CA SER A 728 32.98 -30.76 3.42
C SER A 728 33.64 -32.10 3.70
N LEU A 729 32.94 -33.17 3.32
CA LEU A 729 33.50 -34.49 3.11
C LEU A 729 33.64 -34.69 1.60
N TYR A 730 34.76 -35.22 1.14
CA TYR A 730 34.97 -35.47 -0.27
C TYR A 730 35.62 -36.82 -0.51
N GLY A 731 35.32 -37.40 -1.67
CA GLY A 731 35.82 -38.68 -2.11
C GLY A 731 36.15 -38.67 -3.59
N LEU A 732 37.16 -39.44 -3.96
CA LEU A 732 37.62 -39.64 -5.32
C LEU A 732 37.88 -41.12 -5.54
N TYR A 733 37.34 -41.65 -6.63
CA TYR A 733 37.66 -42.97 -7.14
C TYR A 733 38.22 -42.85 -8.56
N ALA A 734 39.49 -43.18 -8.71
CA ALA A 734 40.23 -43.21 -9.98
C ALA A 734 40.95 -44.56 -10.06
N PRO A 735 40.32 -45.61 -10.65
CA PRO A 735 40.88 -46.96 -10.63
C PRO A 735 42.25 -47.03 -11.31
N PRO A 736 43.20 -47.81 -10.76
CA PRO A 736 44.46 -48.07 -11.43
C PRO A 736 44.20 -48.71 -12.80
N THR A 737 44.71 -48.12 -13.86
CA THR A 737 44.60 -48.67 -15.21
C THR A 737 45.76 -48.21 -16.07
N GLU A 738 46.25 -49.11 -16.92
CA GLU A 738 47.24 -48.83 -17.96
C GLU A 738 46.59 -48.25 -19.23
N ALA A 739 45.25 -48.21 -19.28
CA ALA A 739 44.53 -47.66 -20.42
C ALA A 739 44.88 -46.17 -20.64
N ALA A 740 44.99 -45.79 -21.92
CA ALA A 740 45.20 -44.39 -22.31
C ALA A 740 44.09 -43.47 -21.80
N TRP A 741 42.88 -44.01 -21.60
CA TRP A 741 41.72 -43.32 -21.07
C TRP A 741 41.47 -43.76 -19.63
N ARG A 742 41.71 -42.87 -18.66
CA ARG A 742 41.63 -43.17 -17.24
C ARG A 742 40.37 -42.56 -16.63
N PRO A 743 39.33 -43.35 -16.35
CA PRO A 743 38.09 -42.83 -15.78
C PRO A 743 38.28 -42.41 -14.32
N PHE A 744 37.45 -41.47 -13.86
CA PHE A 744 37.33 -41.14 -12.45
C PHE A 744 35.90 -40.74 -12.10
N ALA A 745 35.58 -40.87 -10.82
CA ALA A 745 34.37 -40.35 -10.20
C ALA A 745 34.73 -39.61 -8.91
N ASP A 746 34.10 -38.47 -8.66
CA ASP A 746 34.26 -37.71 -7.44
C ASP A 746 32.91 -37.30 -6.83
N VAL A 747 32.92 -37.14 -5.51
CA VAL A 747 31.76 -36.67 -4.74
C VAL A 747 32.23 -35.74 -3.64
N THR A 748 31.50 -34.64 -3.46
CA THR A 748 31.68 -33.69 -2.36
C THR A 748 30.34 -33.45 -1.67
N LEU A 749 30.28 -33.77 -0.39
CA LEU A 749 29.19 -33.40 0.50
C LEU A 749 29.65 -32.24 1.36
N GLY A 750 28.76 -31.32 1.73
CA GLY A 750 29.13 -30.46 2.84
C GLY A 750 28.00 -29.58 3.34
N ALA A 751 28.29 -28.92 4.44
CA ALA A 751 27.34 -28.11 5.17
C ALA A 751 28.01 -26.86 5.73
N GLY A 752 27.22 -25.87 6.07
CA GLY A 752 27.73 -24.62 6.62
C GLY A 752 26.72 -23.85 7.45
N LEU A 753 27.26 -22.91 8.21
CA LEU A 753 26.53 -21.94 9.02
C LEU A 753 26.93 -20.54 8.57
N SER A 754 25.95 -19.67 8.37
CA SER A 754 26.20 -18.28 7.98
C SER A 754 25.53 -17.30 8.93
N ARG A 755 26.20 -16.18 9.21
CA ARG A 755 25.64 -15.01 9.90
C ARG A 755 25.51 -13.87 8.91
N TYR A 756 24.40 -13.13 9.02
CA TYR A 756 24.06 -12.02 8.15
C TYR A 756 23.91 -10.76 9.00
N ASP A 757 24.64 -9.72 8.67
CA ASP A 757 24.50 -8.39 9.26
C ASP A 757 24.14 -7.38 8.17
N ALA A 758 22.89 -6.94 8.18
CA ALA A 758 22.29 -6.11 7.14
C ALA A 758 22.12 -4.66 7.60
N ARG A 759 22.38 -3.72 6.70
CA ARG A 759 22.18 -2.28 6.89
C ARG A 759 21.58 -1.66 5.62
N ARG A 760 20.46 -0.96 5.79
CA ARG A 760 19.74 -0.25 4.72
C ARG A 760 19.61 1.21 5.08
N THR A 761 20.15 2.08 4.25
CA THR A 761 19.91 3.53 4.38
C THR A 761 18.70 3.87 3.54
N ILE A 762 17.70 4.50 4.15
CA ILE A 762 16.46 4.91 3.50
C ILE A 762 16.41 6.44 3.59
N ALA A 763 16.70 7.10 2.48
CA ALA A 763 16.85 8.54 2.39
C ALA A 763 16.13 9.09 1.15
N PHE A 764 15.05 9.83 1.38
CA PHE A 764 14.27 10.52 0.36
C PHE A 764 13.57 11.74 0.97
N GLY A 765 13.48 12.84 0.21
CA GLY A 765 12.95 14.10 0.71
C GLY A 765 13.72 14.55 1.96
N THR A 766 13.01 14.84 3.05
CA THR A 766 13.60 15.16 4.36
C THR A 766 13.81 13.94 5.27
N LEU A 767 13.36 12.75 4.85
CA LEU A 767 13.56 11.51 5.60
C LEU A 767 14.99 11.00 5.42
N ALA A 768 15.66 10.68 6.52
CA ALA A 768 16.88 9.88 6.52
C ALA A 768 16.86 8.90 7.70
N ARG A 769 16.81 7.60 7.40
CA ARG A 769 16.77 6.52 8.40
C ARG A 769 17.70 5.38 8.04
N ARG A 770 18.02 4.56 9.04
CA ARG A 770 18.82 3.36 8.85
C ARG A 770 18.12 2.15 9.46
N ALA A 771 17.75 1.20 8.61
CA ALA A 771 17.26 -0.10 9.01
C ALA A 771 18.45 -1.05 9.23
N MET A 772 18.44 -1.77 10.34
CA MET A 772 19.47 -2.76 10.70
C MET A 772 18.82 -4.10 11.03
N ALA A 773 19.46 -5.20 10.63
CA ALA A 773 19.02 -6.53 10.99
C ALA A 773 20.20 -7.49 11.14
N ASN A 774 20.01 -8.51 11.98
CA ASN A 774 20.87 -9.67 12.06
C ASN A 774 20.06 -10.94 11.78
N SER A 775 20.68 -11.93 11.14
CA SER A 775 20.06 -13.24 10.91
C SER A 775 21.11 -14.34 10.84
N GLN A 776 20.64 -15.58 10.91
CA GLN A 776 21.46 -16.78 10.81
C GLN A 776 20.90 -17.67 9.71
N GLY A 777 21.78 -18.41 9.05
CA GLY A 777 21.42 -19.38 8.03
C GLY A 777 22.27 -20.63 8.09
N THR A 778 21.79 -21.66 7.41
CA THR A 778 22.46 -22.94 7.23
C THR A 778 22.51 -23.25 5.74
N ASP A 779 23.55 -23.94 5.31
CA ASP A 779 23.66 -24.44 3.94
C ASP A 779 24.04 -25.92 3.92
N ALA A 780 23.61 -26.59 2.86
CA ALA A 780 24.00 -27.96 2.52
C ALA A 780 24.25 -28.05 1.02
N SER A 781 25.21 -28.86 0.60
CA SER A 781 25.40 -29.15 -0.83
C SER A 781 25.88 -30.56 -1.07
N VAL A 782 25.55 -31.06 -2.26
CA VAL A 782 26.06 -32.29 -2.83
C VAL A 782 26.56 -31.97 -4.24
N GLU A 783 27.79 -32.34 -4.55
CA GLU A 783 28.33 -32.28 -5.90
C GLU A 783 28.90 -33.65 -6.25
N ALA A 784 28.57 -34.14 -7.44
CA ALA A 784 29.10 -35.39 -7.98
C ALA A 784 29.63 -35.14 -9.39
N GLY A 785 30.79 -35.71 -9.69
CA GLY A 785 31.48 -35.56 -10.95
C GLY A 785 31.94 -36.91 -11.50
N ILE A 786 31.93 -37.02 -12.82
CA ILE A 786 32.57 -38.12 -13.56
C ILE A 786 33.41 -37.54 -14.69
N GLY A 787 34.50 -38.20 -15.04
CA GLY A 787 35.33 -37.76 -16.14
C GLY A 787 36.35 -38.80 -16.56
N VAL A 788 37.20 -38.41 -17.50
CA VAL A 788 38.27 -39.25 -18.03
C VAL A 788 39.52 -38.39 -18.17
N SER A 789 40.68 -38.89 -17.76
CA SER A 789 41.98 -38.27 -17.99
C SER A 789 42.71 -39.04 -19.08
N THR A 790 43.24 -38.32 -20.08
CA THR A 790 44.10 -38.88 -21.14
C THR A 790 45.35 -38.01 -21.30
N ARG A 791 46.44 -38.59 -21.82
CA ARG A 791 47.69 -37.87 -22.09
C ARG A 791 48.00 -37.94 -23.58
N ILE A 792 48.06 -36.77 -24.22
CA ILE A 792 48.37 -36.60 -25.65
C ILE A 792 49.60 -35.69 -25.75
N GLU A 793 50.71 -36.20 -26.31
CA GLU A 793 51.96 -35.44 -26.48
C GLU A 793 52.48 -34.73 -25.20
N GLY A 794 52.30 -35.38 -24.05
CA GLY A 794 52.70 -34.83 -22.75
C GLY A 794 51.73 -33.81 -22.14
N ILE A 795 50.63 -33.48 -22.84
CA ILE A 795 49.51 -32.69 -22.32
C ILE A 795 48.47 -33.65 -21.74
N GLU A 796 48.11 -33.45 -20.48
CA GLU A 796 47.02 -34.14 -19.81
C GLU A 796 45.72 -33.38 -20.07
N ILE A 797 44.72 -34.07 -20.65
CA ILE A 797 43.41 -33.53 -20.97
C ILE A 797 42.36 -34.26 -20.13
N GLU A 798 41.52 -33.51 -19.43
CA GLU A 798 40.50 -34.04 -18.52
C GLU A 798 39.11 -33.43 -18.82
N PRO A 799 38.30 -34.04 -19.70
CA PRO A 799 36.87 -33.77 -19.75
C PRO A 799 36.15 -34.28 -18.49
N ARG A 800 35.23 -33.46 -17.97
CA ARG A 800 34.40 -33.75 -16.79
C ARG A 800 32.94 -33.33 -16.98
N LEU A 801 32.04 -34.14 -16.47
CA LEU A 801 30.62 -33.82 -16.26
C LEU A 801 30.37 -33.75 -14.75
N HIS A 802 29.54 -32.80 -14.31
CA HIS A 802 29.19 -32.68 -12.90
C HIS A 802 27.76 -32.22 -12.70
N LEU A 803 27.18 -32.66 -11.58
CA LEU A 803 25.89 -32.23 -11.08
C LEU A 803 26.07 -31.74 -9.64
N ARG A 804 25.48 -30.58 -9.34
CA ARG A 804 25.54 -29.97 -8.03
C ARG A 804 24.14 -29.57 -7.56
N TRP A 805 23.81 -29.97 -6.35
CA TRP A 805 22.63 -29.52 -5.63
C TRP A 805 23.07 -28.71 -4.40
N ASP A 806 22.44 -27.57 -4.21
CA ASP A 806 22.67 -26.65 -3.09
C ASP A 806 21.33 -26.37 -2.40
N ARG A 807 21.32 -26.37 -1.07
CA ARG A 807 20.20 -25.90 -0.24
C ARG A 807 20.69 -24.83 0.72
N ILE A 808 20.11 -23.64 0.65
CA ILE A 808 20.41 -22.52 1.53
C ILE A 808 19.15 -22.18 2.34
N ALA A 809 19.29 -22.07 3.66
CA ALA A 809 18.22 -21.62 4.55
C ALA A 809 18.66 -20.41 5.36
N ARG A 810 17.75 -19.46 5.59
CA ARG A 810 17.93 -18.29 6.46
C ARG A 810 16.69 -18.11 7.33
N ARG A 811 16.90 -17.85 8.63
CA ARG A 811 15.81 -17.56 9.57
C ARG A 811 15.15 -16.22 9.24
N GLY A 812 13.87 -16.11 9.56
CA GLY A 812 13.14 -14.84 9.49
C GLY A 812 13.65 -13.87 10.56
N PHE A 813 13.45 -12.58 10.32
CA PHE A 813 13.89 -11.50 11.21
C PHE A 813 13.06 -10.25 10.98
N THR A 814 13.15 -9.30 11.92
CA THR A 814 12.55 -7.97 11.77
C THR A 814 13.64 -6.91 11.91
N GLU A 815 13.68 -5.98 10.96
CA GLU A 815 14.59 -4.83 10.98
C GLU A 815 14.30 -3.90 12.16
N ARG A 816 15.30 -3.11 12.54
CA ARG A 816 15.23 -2.12 13.63
C ARG A 816 15.84 -0.79 13.17
N GLY A 817 15.44 0.30 13.80
CA GLY A 817 16.02 1.63 13.58
C GLY A 817 15.34 2.52 12.53
N ALA A 818 14.41 2.00 11.74
CA ALA A 818 13.69 2.77 10.71
C ALA A 818 12.20 3.05 11.00
N GLY A 819 11.70 2.68 12.18
CA GLY A 819 10.31 2.89 12.59
C GLY A 819 9.33 2.12 11.71
N LEU A 820 8.31 2.79 11.16
CA LEU A 820 7.33 2.20 10.24
C LEU A 820 7.94 1.57 8.98
N LEU A 821 9.18 1.97 8.62
CA LEU A 821 9.93 1.42 7.49
C LEU A 821 10.77 0.18 7.82
N ASN A 822 10.74 -0.31 9.06
CA ASN A 822 11.33 -1.59 9.40
C ASN A 822 10.57 -2.72 8.69
N LEU A 823 11.28 -3.57 7.96
CA LEU A 823 10.69 -4.74 7.35
C LEU A 823 10.68 -5.92 8.33
N SER A 824 9.59 -6.69 8.32
CA SER A 824 9.63 -8.09 8.76
C SER A 824 9.88 -8.98 7.55
N VAL A 825 10.93 -9.79 7.60
CA VAL A 825 11.39 -10.63 6.50
C VAL A 825 11.18 -12.09 6.88
N ASP A 826 10.42 -12.81 6.06
CA ASP A 826 10.11 -14.20 6.32
C ASP A 826 11.36 -15.09 6.20
N GLY A 827 11.38 -16.16 7.00
CA GLY A 827 12.37 -17.21 6.88
C GLY A 827 12.23 -17.94 5.55
N ARG A 828 13.36 -18.36 4.96
CA ARG A 828 13.35 -18.95 3.63
C ARG A 828 14.35 -20.07 3.51
N THR A 829 13.94 -21.14 2.81
CA THR A 829 14.80 -22.24 2.35
C THR A 829 14.71 -22.34 0.85
N ALA A 830 15.85 -22.27 0.17
CA ALA A 830 15.94 -22.26 -1.27
C ALA A 830 16.85 -23.40 -1.76
N ASP A 831 16.40 -24.08 -2.80
CA ASP A 831 17.14 -25.14 -3.48
C ASP A 831 17.63 -24.63 -4.84
N ALA A 832 18.83 -25.04 -5.21
CA ALA A 832 19.41 -24.79 -6.53
C ALA A 832 20.05 -26.07 -7.07
N LEU A 833 19.83 -26.34 -8.36
CA LEU A 833 20.38 -27.48 -9.08
C LEU A 833 21.15 -26.99 -10.30
N ARG A 834 22.41 -27.43 -10.43
CA ARG A 834 23.31 -27.05 -11.51
C ARG A 834 23.91 -28.28 -12.16
N ALA A 835 23.80 -28.36 -13.48
CA ALA A 835 24.57 -29.31 -14.28
C ALA A 835 25.69 -28.57 -14.99
N GLY A 836 26.83 -29.23 -15.23
CA GLY A 836 27.89 -28.62 -16.00
C GLY A 836 28.85 -29.63 -16.63
N VAL A 837 29.53 -29.15 -17.65
CA VAL A 837 30.56 -29.85 -18.41
C VAL A 837 31.80 -28.96 -18.46
N GLY A 838 32.98 -29.55 -18.40
CA GLY A 838 34.22 -28.80 -18.56
C GLY A 838 35.34 -29.68 -19.06
N VAL A 839 36.39 -29.04 -19.55
CA VAL A 839 37.63 -29.67 -19.96
C VAL A 839 38.78 -28.89 -19.33
N SER A 840 39.74 -29.61 -18.74
CA SER A 840 41.03 -29.03 -18.37
C SER A 840 42.16 -29.60 -19.22
N ALA A 841 43.22 -28.82 -19.39
CA ALA A 841 44.44 -29.20 -20.05
C ALA A 841 45.64 -28.74 -19.22
N ALA A 842 46.58 -29.63 -18.94
CA ALA A 842 47.76 -29.32 -18.13
C ALA A 842 49.02 -30.01 -18.67
N ARG A 843 50.19 -29.44 -18.42
CA ARG A 843 51.48 -30.02 -18.84
C ARG A 843 52.53 -29.82 -17.76
N ASN A 844 53.37 -30.83 -17.55
CA ASN A 844 54.50 -30.73 -16.63
C ASN A 844 55.75 -30.25 -17.38
N PHE A 845 56.49 -29.32 -16.78
CA PHE A 845 57.79 -28.84 -17.22
C PHE A 845 58.79 -29.03 -16.08
N ASP A 846 59.82 -29.83 -16.29
CA ASP A 846 60.92 -29.95 -15.34
C ASP A 846 61.93 -28.83 -15.60
N LEU A 847 62.16 -27.98 -14.59
CA LEU A 847 63.00 -26.77 -14.70
C LEU A 847 64.43 -26.99 -14.16
N GLY A 848 64.76 -28.22 -13.76
CA GLY A 848 66.02 -28.57 -13.08
C GLY A 848 66.00 -28.29 -11.58
N ASN A 849 67.04 -28.75 -10.86
CA ASN A 849 67.24 -28.54 -9.41
C ASN A 849 66.05 -29.00 -8.51
N GLY A 850 65.34 -30.05 -8.93
CA GLY A 850 64.17 -30.58 -8.21
C GLY A 850 62.93 -29.69 -8.29
N VAL A 851 62.88 -28.73 -9.21
CA VAL A 851 61.72 -27.86 -9.44
C VAL A 851 60.94 -28.31 -10.68
N ARG A 852 59.63 -28.49 -10.52
CA ARG A 852 58.70 -28.78 -11.62
C ARG A 852 57.60 -27.72 -11.65
N LEU A 853 57.22 -27.29 -12.85
CA LEU A 853 56.14 -26.33 -13.10
C LEU A 853 55.01 -27.03 -13.86
N ARG A 854 53.77 -26.81 -13.43
CA ARG A 854 52.57 -27.34 -14.07
C ARG A 854 51.55 -26.22 -14.32
N PRO A 855 51.55 -25.58 -15.51
CA PRO A 855 50.44 -24.76 -15.94
C PRO A 855 49.21 -25.61 -16.28
N GLU A 856 48.03 -25.05 -16.04
CA GLU A 856 46.72 -25.61 -16.36
C GLU A 856 45.82 -24.53 -16.97
N ALA A 857 45.05 -24.91 -17.99
CA ALA A 857 43.96 -24.12 -18.54
C ALA A 857 42.65 -24.91 -18.46
N ARG A 858 41.55 -24.21 -18.19
CA ARG A 858 40.23 -24.79 -17.96
C ARG A 858 39.17 -24.01 -18.72
N ILE A 859 38.25 -24.72 -19.35
CA ILE A 859 37.04 -24.15 -19.95
C ILE A 859 35.84 -25.01 -19.57
N GLY A 860 34.69 -24.38 -19.35
CA GLY A 860 33.48 -25.09 -18.99
C GLY A 860 32.22 -24.32 -19.27
N TYR A 861 31.11 -25.06 -19.27
CA TYR A 861 29.77 -24.54 -19.37
C TYR A 861 28.92 -25.16 -18.26
N ALA A 862 28.12 -24.33 -17.60
CA ALA A 862 27.19 -24.78 -16.58
C ALA A 862 25.80 -24.18 -16.82
N ARG A 863 24.78 -24.94 -16.45
CA ARG A 863 23.38 -24.53 -16.51
C ARG A 863 22.69 -24.72 -15.16
N ASP A 864 22.13 -23.63 -14.63
CA ASP A 864 21.26 -23.68 -13.46
C ASP A 864 19.85 -24.15 -13.91
N MET A 865 19.52 -25.38 -13.52
CA MET A 865 18.27 -26.07 -13.84
C MET A 865 17.12 -25.61 -12.92
N GLN A 866 17.45 -25.26 -11.69
CA GLN A 866 16.56 -24.70 -10.68
C GLN A 866 17.33 -23.66 -9.87
N ASP A 867 16.69 -22.53 -9.59
CA ASP A 867 17.22 -21.52 -8.67
C ASP A 867 16.08 -20.88 -7.86
N GLY A 868 15.99 -21.23 -6.58
CA GLY A 868 15.01 -20.68 -5.64
C GLY A 868 15.51 -19.52 -4.78
N THR A 869 16.76 -19.05 -4.95
CA THR A 869 17.44 -18.15 -4.00
C THR A 869 17.08 -16.68 -4.14
N GLY A 870 16.46 -16.28 -5.25
CA GLY A 870 16.14 -14.88 -5.56
C GLY A 870 14.71 -14.45 -5.28
N ARG A 871 13.97 -15.13 -4.38
CA ARG A 871 12.56 -14.80 -4.08
C ARG A 871 12.26 -14.88 -2.58
N GLY A 872 11.58 -13.86 -2.07
CA GLY A 872 11.07 -13.86 -0.70
C GLY A 872 9.85 -12.96 -0.49
N THR A 873 9.33 -13.02 0.72
CA THR A 873 8.18 -12.23 1.18
C THR A 873 8.62 -11.34 2.33
N HIS A 874 8.35 -10.05 2.20
CA HIS A 874 8.61 -9.04 3.23
C HIS A 874 7.26 -8.47 3.70
N ARG A 875 7.24 -7.85 4.89
CA ARG A 875 6.09 -7.12 5.41
C ARG A 875 6.52 -5.71 5.83
N LEU A 876 5.75 -4.72 5.40
CA LEU A 876 5.90 -3.31 5.76
C LEU A 876 4.63 -2.88 6.51
N GLY A 877 4.74 -2.48 7.78
CA GLY A 877 3.58 -2.13 8.60
C GLY A 877 2.49 -3.21 8.66
N GLY A 878 2.87 -4.50 8.51
CA GLY A 878 1.95 -5.64 8.46
C GLY A 878 1.52 -6.08 7.05
N ALA A 879 1.59 -5.19 6.05
CA ALA A 879 1.23 -5.51 4.66
C ALA A 879 2.33 -6.36 4.00
N ALA A 880 1.97 -7.57 3.54
CA ALA A 880 2.89 -8.50 2.89
C ALA A 880 3.09 -8.17 1.40
N PHE A 881 4.32 -8.31 0.92
CA PHE A 881 4.66 -8.10 -0.48
C PHE A 881 5.83 -8.99 -0.92
N GLY A 882 5.84 -9.35 -2.20
CA GLY A 882 6.89 -10.20 -2.80
C GLY A 882 8.10 -9.38 -3.23
N VAL A 883 9.30 -9.92 -3.04
CA VAL A 883 10.55 -9.28 -3.47
C VAL A 883 11.41 -10.30 -4.19
N GLU A 884 11.93 -9.90 -5.34
CA GLU A 884 12.81 -10.73 -6.16
C GLU A 884 14.18 -10.07 -6.38
N SER A 885 15.26 -10.85 -6.30
CA SER A 885 16.59 -10.42 -6.74
C SER A 885 16.64 -10.37 -8.28
N ALA A 886 17.62 -9.64 -8.83
CA ALA A 886 17.88 -9.59 -10.27
C ALA A 886 18.19 -11.00 -10.80
N ARG A 887 17.72 -11.32 -12.01
CA ARG A 887 17.86 -12.68 -12.55
C ARG A 887 19.33 -13.09 -12.70
N PRO A 888 19.73 -14.26 -12.16
CA PRO A 888 21.12 -14.71 -12.22
C PRO A 888 21.57 -15.20 -13.61
N GLY A 889 20.66 -15.42 -14.55
CA GLY A 889 20.93 -16.07 -15.84
C GLY A 889 21.16 -17.58 -15.65
N ARG A 890 20.56 -18.40 -16.52
CA ARG A 890 20.65 -19.87 -16.39
C ARG A 890 21.95 -20.42 -16.94
N ASP A 891 22.46 -19.80 -17.99
CA ASP A 891 23.59 -20.28 -18.77
C ASP A 891 24.87 -19.55 -18.37
N ARG A 892 25.93 -20.31 -18.13
CA ARG A 892 27.19 -19.81 -17.59
C ARG A 892 28.37 -20.36 -18.37
N LEU A 893 29.17 -19.47 -18.94
CA LEU A 893 30.48 -19.80 -19.48
C LEU A 893 31.53 -19.64 -18.38
N MET A 894 32.43 -20.61 -18.25
CA MET A 894 33.48 -20.65 -17.25
C MET A 894 34.83 -20.79 -17.94
N ALA A 895 35.82 -20.07 -17.45
CA ALA A 895 37.21 -20.19 -17.89
C ALA A 895 38.13 -20.07 -16.68
N GLY A 896 39.28 -20.73 -16.72
CA GLY A 896 40.24 -20.67 -15.64
C GLY A 896 41.65 -20.97 -16.09
N ILE A 897 42.60 -20.45 -15.33
CA ILE A 897 44.02 -20.73 -15.47
C ILE A 897 44.60 -21.05 -14.09
N GLY A 898 45.59 -21.94 -14.08
CA GLY A 898 46.28 -22.34 -12.87
C GLY A 898 47.76 -22.58 -13.13
N VAL A 899 48.55 -22.43 -12.08
CA VAL A 899 49.96 -22.82 -12.09
C VAL A 899 50.30 -23.47 -10.76
N THR A 900 50.94 -24.64 -10.82
CA THR A 900 51.48 -25.32 -9.65
C THR A 900 52.99 -25.45 -9.77
N VAL A 901 53.71 -25.06 -8.73
CA VAL A 901 55.16 -25.20 -8.60
C VAL A 901 55.45 -26.26 -7.55
N PHE A 902 56.25 -27.26 -7.92
CA PHE A 902 56.74 -28.31 -7.04
C PHE A 902 58.20 -28.07 -6.72
N ARG A 903 58.60 -28.34 -5.48
CA ARG A 903 60.00 -28.36 -5.05
C ARG A 903 60.26 -29.67 -4.32
N GLY A 904 60.95 -30.60 -4.98
CA GLY A 904 61.00 -32.00 -4.56
C GLY A 904 59.60 -32.61 -4.48
N ASP A 905 59.47 -33.68 -3.69
CA ASP A 905 58.20 -34.38 -3.53
C ASP A 905 57.35 -33.83 -2.35
N SER A 906 57.97 -33.06 -1.46
CA SER A 906 57.38 -32.64 -0.18
C SER A 906 56.61 -31.32 -0.21
N PHE A 907 56.93 -30.40 -1.13
CA PHE A 907 56.33 -29.05 -1.15
C PHE A 907 55.73 -28.69 -2.51
N ALA A 908 54.51 -28.16 -2.50
CA ALA A 908 53.89 -27.57 -3.68
C ALA A 908 53.15 -26.26 -3.34
N ALA A 909 53.25 -25.29 -4.25
CA ALA A 909 52.48 -24.05 -4.21
C ALA A 909 51.63 -23.94 -5.47
N ALA A 910 50.35 -23.60 -5.32
CA ALA A 910 49.40 -23.48 -6.42
C ALA A 910 48.76 -22.10 -6.43
N MET A 911 48.55 -21.53 -7.62
CA MET A 911 47.76 -20.33 -7.83
C MET A 911 46.74 -20.59 -8.93
N ASP A 912 45.50 -20.20 -8.68
CA ASP A 912 44.39 -20.38 -9.61
C ASP A 912 43.61 -19.08 -9.77
N PHE A 913 43.15 -18.82 -10.99
CA PHE A 913 42.18 -17.79 -11.31
C PHE A 913 41.07 -18.39 -12.16
N ASP A 914 39.83 -18.29 -11.69
CA ASP A 914 38.64 -18.76 -12.40
C ASP A 914 37.66 -17.60 -12.58
N THR A 915 37.03 -17.55 -13.75
CA THR A 915 36.00 -16.58 -14.08
C THR A 915 34.77 -17.28 -14.64
N ALA A 916 33.60 -16.75 -14.30
CA ALA A 916 32.34 -17.13 -14.87
C ALA A 916 31.58 -15.91 -15.38
N ARG A 917 30.94 -16.07 -16.55
CA ARG A 917 30.09 -15.05 -17.17
C ARG A 917 28.70 -15.63 -17.42
N THR A 918 27.70 -14.82 -17.11
CA THR A 918 26.29 -15.04 -17.44
C THR A 918 25.79 -13.85 -18.26
N GLU A 919 24.58 -13.91 -18.82
CA GLU A 919 23.98 -12.80 -19.58
C GLU A 919 24.05 -11.44 -18.84
N ARG A 920 23.94 -11.47 -17.49
CA ARG A 920 23.82 -10.26 -16.66
C ARG A 920 24.77 -10.23 -15.48
N GLY A 921 25.90 -10.93 -15.54
CA GLY A 921 26.80 -10.93 -14.41
C GLY A 921 28.13 -11.62 -14.66
N SER A 922 29.07 -11.28 -13.80
CA SER A 922 30.41 -11.86 -13.78
C SER A 922 30.82 -12.23 -12.38
N GLU A 923 31.49 -13.37 -12.25
CA GLU A 923 32.09 -13.84 -11.01
C GLU A 923 33.56 -14.15 -11.30
N HIS A 924 34.44 -13.77 -10.38
CA HIS A 924 35.87 -13.99 -10.45
C HIS A 924 36.33 -14.57 -9.11
N VAL A 925 37.19 -15.59 -9.15
CA VAL A 925 37.74 -16.25 -7.97
C VAL A 925 39.23 -16.42 -8.17
N ALA A 926 40.02 -15.93 -7.23
CA ALA A 926 41.44 -16.19 -7.15
C ALA A 926 41.73 -17.05 -5.92
N THR A 927 42.55 -18.10 -6.06
CA THR A 927 42.99 -18.91 -4.93
C THR A 927 44.49 -19.13 -4.93
N ILE A 928 45.08 -19.11 -3.74
CA ILE A 928 46.50 -19.43 -3.53
C ILE A 928 46.56 -20.56 -2.50
N GLY A 929 47.22 -21.65 -2.86
CA GLY A 929 47.31 -22.86 -2.05
C GLY A 929 48.74 -23.25 -1.74
N LEU A 930 48.94 -23.77 -0.54
CA LEU A 930 50.18 -24.42 -0.13
C LEU A 930 49.86 -25.85 0.29
N ARG A 931 50.75 -26.77 -0.08
CA ARG A 931 50.69 -28.17 0.29
C ARG A 931 52.03 -28.57 0.88
N TRP A 932 51.96 -29.21 2.05
CA TRP A 932 53.11 -29.81 2.70
C TRP A 932 52.83 -31.30 2.90
N VAL A 933 53.80 -32.13 2.53
CA VAL A 933 53.80 -33.58 2.76
C VAL A 933 55.00 -33.91 3.65
N TRP A 934 54.77 -34.63 4.74
CA TRP A 934 55.79 -35.04 5.72
C TRP A 934 55.86 -36.55 5.83
#